data_AF-A0A1Y2A9T8-F1
#
_entry.id   AF-A0A1Y2A9T8-F1
#
_cell.length_a   1.000
_cell.length_b   1.000
_cell.length_c   1.000
_cell.angle_alpha   90.00
_cell.angle_beta   90.00
_cell.angle_gamma   90.00
#
_symmetry.space_group_name_H-M   'P 1'
#
loop_
_entity.id
_entity.type
_entity.pdbx_description
1 polymer ?
#
loop_
_entity_poly.entity_id
_entity_poly.type
_entity_poly.pdbx_seq_one_letter_code
_entity_poly.pdbx_strand_id
1 'polypeptide(L)'
;MPAIGPQDNIDDEGAPPHVYRDDDTASVLSHTSATSDTVLVNGSDASDASDEEYYTPQEPYYVKKYIPPRLQRAWKATKIWVKGPQPPRPWKIRPFFPSIQYAPIQFLHNYFPKRKHKVLLLIFFYICWLLSFGLVLHRSAFAADIPGYGSPVRITCTDRFWNDGNGCGLNGDLCRPFENATMSFRCPANCKRVQLLNPHAVGDQNINYQPLVVGGPTDEAETLENTFYRSDSFICGAAIHAGFINDQSGGCGVVSLVGERSNFPSVNKNYIKSIGFDSYFPKSFAFLPGTASKCRDLRWPLLAVSLTFTILLSLFTTSPAVFFPSIFLGIFFHVALASDPPNLTDYYAIVSIALGRFLPASFCMFAVYKYCVRRQLHGLHAQVEKTILWLGGCWIGALNNYTFDKIPIERLTPHDIKTQPGAIPALIIIVLSLFFIALGQAWAIRIEGRLPKYLAVYGIFVAVLLSLVAVPKMNVRIHHYILGLLLVPGTAMQNRPSLLFQGILIGLFINGIARWGFDSILQTPGELRGDAPLGSLLPLILNPIIHNNFGLSLKPNITFEWAHEYPRRYDGMSVLVNDVERFRGYEDRKQNSFTWIRHDEDLPGYFRFAFMEGSGRGDYTKAGTWGVDGGWTEMESGPS
;
A
#
# COMPACT_ATOMS: atom_id res chain seq x y z
N MET A 1 -5.69 -20.61 51.02
CA MET A 1 -6.17 -21.83 51.73
C MET A 1 -7.66 -21.66 51.99
N PRO A 2 -8.48 -22.72 51.92
CA PRO A 2 -9.10 -23.19 50.67
C PRO A 2 -10.59 -23.62 50.79
N ALA A 3 -11.15 -24.04 49.64
CA ALA A 3 -12.23 -25.04 49.45
C ALA A 3 -13.67 -24.60 49.82
N ILE A 4 -14.77 -25.01 49.16
CA ILE A 4 -15.28 -26.35 48.83
C ILE A 4 -16.50 -26.16 47.87
N GLY A 5 -16.65 -26.96 46.79
CA GLY A 5 -17.97 -27.29 46.16
C GLY A 5 -18.49 -28.63 46.72
N PRO A 6 -19.63 -29.27 46.30
CA PRO A 6 -20.29 -29.25 44.98
C PRO A 6 -21.86 -29.46 44.97
N GLN A 7 -22.41 -29.79 43.78
CA GLN A 7 -23.70 -30.47 43.41
C GLN A 7 -24.93 -29.59 43.08
N ASP A 8 -25.35 -29.52 41.79
CA ASP A 8 -26.30 -30.38 41.01
C ASP A 8 -27.73 -29.76 41.11
N ASN A 9 -28.59 -29.54 40.08
CA ASN A 9 -28.83 -30.19 38.79
C ASN A 9 -29.89 -29.37 37.94
N ILE A 10 -29.83 -29.49 36.60
CA ILE A 10 -30.96 -29.67 35.60
C ILE A 10 -31.92 -28.49 35.30
N ASP A 11 -32.41 -28.15 34.09
CA ASP A 11 -32.27 -28.47 32.64
C ASP A 11 -32.94 -27.27 31.89
N ASP A 12 -32.60 -26.87 30.65
CA ASP A 12 -33.17 -27.29 29.33
C ASP A 12 -32.63 -26.27 28.29
N GLU A 13 -32.45 -26.48 26.99
CA GLU A 13 -32.49 -27.62 26.08
C GLU A 13 -31.84 -27.09 24.77
N GLY A 14 -30.94 -27.85 24.15
CA GLY A 14 -30.27 -27.50 22.90
C GLY A 14 -30.64 -28.50 21.80
N ALA A 15 -30.78 -28.02 20.56
CA ALA A 15 -31.01 -28.87 19.39
C ALA A 15 -29.74 -28.96 18.49
N PRO A 16 -29.44 -30.13 17.87
CA PRO A 16 -28.08 -30.56 17.52
C PRO A 16 -27.87 -30.82 15.99
N PRO A 17 -26.69 -31.30 15.54
CA PRO A 17 -26.27 -31.28 14.13
C PRO A 17 -26.56 -32.59 13.37
N HIS A 18 -26.57 -32.52 12.03
CA HIS A 18 -26.80 -33.67 11.14
C HIS A 18 -25.51 -34.21 10.49
N VAL A 19 -25.20 -35.49 10.77
CA VAL A 19 -24.33 -36.40 9.98
C VAL A 19 -24.82 -37.84 10.18
N TYR A 20 -25.02 -38.60 9.07
CA TYR A 20 -24.80 -40.06 8.80
C TYR A 20 -25.79 -40.52 7.69
N ARG A 21 -25.43 -41.08 6.51
CA ARG A 21 -24.76 -42.32 6.06
C ARG A 21 -25.64 -43.59 6.05
N ASP A 22 -25.83 -44.09 4.82
CA ASP A 22 -26.07 -45.41 4.22
C ASP A 22 -26.75 -46.61 4.93
N ASP A 23 -27.61 -47.22 4.11
CA ASP A 23 -27.91 -48.63 3.85
C ASP A 23 -28.98 -49.45 4.63
N ASP A 24 -29.67 -50.23 3.78
CA ASP A 24 -30.30 -51.55 3.97
C ASP A 24 -31.81 -51.75 4.21
N THR A 25 -32.46 -52.14 3.09
CA THR A 25 -33.30 -53.34 2.82
C THR A 25 -34.43 -53.82 3.76
N ALA A 26 -35.63 -54.03 3.15
CA ALA A 26 -36.53 -55.20 3.30
C ALA A 26 -37.84 -54.97 2.48
N SER A 27 -38.10 -55.73 1.40
CA SER A 27 -39.10 -56.83 1.25
C SER A 27 -40.58 -56.39 1.41
N VAL A 28 -41.60 -56.78 0.63
CA VAL A 28 -42.10 -58.10 0.17
C VAL A 28 -43.22 -57.87 -0.88
N LEU A 29 -43.47 -58.88 -1.74
CA LEU A 29 -44.71 -59.27 -2.48
C LEU A 29 -44.47 -59.30 -4.00
N SER A 30 -44.87 -60.29 -4.79
CA SER A 30 -45.29 -61.69 -4.62
C SER A 30 -45.62 -62.20 -6.04
N HIS A 31 -45.64 -63.52 -6.20
CA HIS A 31 -46.36 -64.29 -7.23
C HIS A 31 -45.65 -64.68 -8.56
N THR A 32 -45.15 -65.92 -8.52
CA THR A 32 -45.49 -67.08 -9.38
C THR A 32 -45.14 -67.02 -10.88
N SER A 33 -44.14 -67.82 -11.29
CA SER A 33 -44.28 -69.10 -12.05
C SER A 33 -44.33 -68.88 -13.56
N ALA A 34 -43.61 -69.57 -14.45
CA ALA A 34 -42.82 -70.78 -14.39
C ALA A 34 -41.92 -70.84 -15.67
N THR A 35 -40.80 -71.59 -15.59
CA THR A 35 -40.23 -72.52 -16.60
C THR A 35 -40.37 -72.20 -18.09
N SER A 36 -39.37 -72.32 -18.98
CA SER A 36 -38.17 -73.18 -18.99
C SER A 36 -37.32 -72.81 -20.22
N ASP A 37 -36.04 -73.18 -20.16
CA ASP A 37 -35.20 -73.71 -21.25
C ASP A 37 -34.89 -72.85 -22.48
N THR A 38 -33.69 -72.27 -22.53
CA THR A 38 -32.44 -72.82 -23.11
C THR A 38 -32.37 -72.81 -24.65
N VAL A 39 -31.35 -72.13 -25.18
CA VAL A 39 -30.27 -72.66 -26.04
C VAL A 39 -29.75 -71.56 -26.98
N LEU A 40 -28.44 -71.36 -26.90
CA LEU A 40 -27.55 -70.59 -27.78
C LEU A 40 -27.46 -71.24 -29.18
N VAL A 41 -27.14 -70.47 -30.23
CA VAL A 41 -25.94 -70.64 -31.08
C VAL A 41 -25.94 -69.71 -32.31
N ASN A 42 -24.73 -69.17 -32.54
CA ASN A 42 -24.09 -68.47 -33.65
C ASN A 42 -24.57 -68.62 -35.12
N GLY A 43 -24.15 -67.60 -35.90
CA GLY A 43 -23.64 -67.73 -37.29
C GLY A 43 -24.55 -67.05 -38.31
N SER A 44 -24.21 -65.90 -38.91
CA SER A 44 -23.15 -65.60 -39.90
C SER A 44 -23.79 -65.21 -41.24
N ASP A 45 -23.38 -64.04 -41.71
CA ASP A 45 -23.19 -63.60 -43.11
C ASP A 45 -24.37 -63.16 -44.02
N ALA A 46 -24.15 -61.93 -44.49
CA ALA A 46 -24.26 -61.43 -45.87
C ALA A 46 -25.57 -60.80 -46.39
N SER A 47 -25.42 -59.52 -46.74
CA SER A 47 -26.01 -58.76 -47.87
C SER A 47 -27.53 -58.80 -48.09
N ASP A 48 -28.21 -57.65 -47.98
CA ASP A 48 -28.43 -56.78 -49.13
C ASP A 48 -29.08 -55.45 -48.72
N ALA A 49 -28.98 -54.47 -49.63
CA ALA A 49 -29.37 -53.07 -49.49
C ALA A 49 -30.88 -52.81 -49.40
N SER A 50 -31.29 -51.77 -48.64
CA SER A 50 -32.17 -50.67 -49.09
C SER A 50 -32.62 -49.78 -47.93
N ASP A 51 -32.17 -48.52 -47.96
CA ASP A 51 -32.85 -47.24 -47.71
C ASP A 51 -33.84 -46.98 -46.54
N GLU A 52 -33.66 -45.76 -45.99
CA GLU A 52 -34.53 -44.95 -45.09
C GLU A 52 -34.55 -45.35 -43.60
N GLU A 53 -34.33 -44.49 -42.59
CA GLU A 53 -34.51 -43.05 -42.47
C GLU A 53 -33.67 -42.56 -41.26
N TYR A 54 -32.71 -41.63 -41.44
CA TYR A 54 -31.88 -41.12 -40.33
C TYR A 54 -32.51 -39.85 -39.75
N TYR A 55 -33.10 -39.96 -38.55
CA TYR A 55 -33.63 -38.83 -37.79
C TYR A 55 -32.49 -37.86 -37.42
N THR A 56 -32.49 -36.66 -38.00
CA THR A 56 -31.56 -35.59 -37.64
C THR A 56 -32.16 -34.73 -36.51
N PRO A 57 -31.45 -34.48 -35.39
CA PRO A 57 -31.92 -33.55 -34.37
C PRO A 57 -31.90 -32.11 -34.92
N GLN A 58 -33.07 -31.49 -35.07
CA GLN A 58 -33.22 -30.08 -35.42
C GLN A 58 -32.65 -29.18 -34.31
N GLU A 59 -31.65 -28.37 -34.64
CA GLU A 59 -31.23 -27.23 -33.80
C GLU A 59 -32.31 -26.11 -33.79
N PRO A 60 -32.54 -25.41 -32.67
CA PRO A 60 -33.59 -24.41 -32.57
C PRO A 60 -33.27 -23.15 -33.41
N TYR A 61 -34.17 -22.86 -34.36
CA TYR A 61 -33.95 -21.96 -35.51
C TYR A 61 -34.45 -20.51 -35.34
N TYR A 62 -34.63 -19.98 -34.13
CA TYR A 62 -35.37 -18.70 -33.95
C TYR A 62 -34.58 -17.50 -33.37
N VAL A 63 -33.26 -17.38 -33.62
CA VAL A 63 -32.50 -16.15 -33.27
C VAL A 63 -31.66 -15.57 -34.43
N LYS A 64 -31.58 -16.23 -35.60
CA LYS A 64 -30.66 -15.80 -36.69
C LYS A 64 -31.17 -14.70 -37.64
N LYS A 65 -32.38 -14.16 -37.47
CA LYS A 65 -33.05 -13.37 -38.54
C LYS A 65 -32.66 -11.89 -38.66
N TYR A 66 -31.84 -11.31 -37.77
CA TYR A 66 -31.56 -9.86 -37.76
C TYR A 66 -30.07 -9.45 -37.81
N ILE A 67 -29.15 -10.36 -38.15
CA ILE A 67 -27.72 -10.01 -38.24
C ILE A 67 -27.32 -9.88 -39.71
N PRO A 68 -26.86 -8.70 -40.19
CA PRO A 68 -26.42 -8.51 -41.57
C PRO A 68 -25.39 -9.57 -42.00
N PRO A 69 -25.45 -10.09 -43.24
CA PRO A 69 -24.56 -11.18 -43.70
C PRO A 69 -23.07 -10.80 -43.71
N ARG A 70 -22.73 -9.51 -43.77
CA ARG A 70 -21.36 -9.01 -43.57
C ARG A 70 -20.90 -9.19 -42.13
N LEU A 71 -21.78 -8.95 -41.16
CA LEU A 71 -21.51 -9.10 -39.74
C LEU A 71 -21.37 -10.58 -39.35
N GLN A 72 -22.19 -11.46 -39.95
CA GLN A 72 -22.07 -12.92 -39.76
C GLN A 72 -20.73 -13.46 -40.30
N ARG A 73 -20.29 -13.00 -41.47
CA ARG A 73 -18.97 -13.36 -42.03
C ARG A 73 -17.82 -12.84 -41.17
N ALA A 74 -17.90 -11.58 -40.74
CA ALA A 74 -16.92 -10.99 -39.84
C ALA A 74 -16.85 -11.76 -38.51
N TRP A 75 -17.99 -12.11 -37.91
CA TRP A 75 -18.06 -12.89 -36.68
C TRP A 75 -17.43 -14.28 -36.83
N LYS A 76 -17.73 -15.00 -37.93
CA LYS A 76 -17.12 -16.30 -38.22
C LYS A 76 -15.60 -16.17 -38.39
N ALA A 77 -15.14 -15.17 -39.13
CA ALA A 77 -13.71 -14.88 -39.30
C ALA A 77 -13.03 -14.54 -37.96
N THR A 78 -13.65 -13.72 -37.13
CA THR A 78 -13.15 -13.38 -35.78
C THR A 78 -13.10 -14.61 -34.88
N LYS A 79 -14.15 -15.46 -34.86
CA LYS A 79 -14.16 -16.69 -34.06
C LYS A 79 -13.03 -17.64 -34.46
N ILE A 80 -12.74 -17.75 -35.76
CA ILE A 80 -11.60 -18.54 -36.27
C ILE A 80 -10.28 -17.86 -35.88
N TRP A 81 -10.18 -16.54 -36.04
CA TRP A 81 -8.97 -15.79 -35.71
C TRP A 81 -8.62 -15.89 -34.22
N VAL A 82 -9.60 -15.74 -33.32
CA VAL A 82 -9.40 -15.79 -31.85
C VAL A 82 -8.92 -17.17 -31.40
N LYS A 83 -9.33 -18.26 -32.07
CA LYS A 83 -8.84 -19.62 -31.76
C LYS A 83 -7.33 -19.78 -31.98
N GLY A 84 -6.71 -18.92 -32.78
CA GLY A 84 -5.28 -19.01 -33.08
C GLY A 84 -4.93 -20.10 -34.09
N PRO A 85 -3.63 -20.34 -34.33
CA PRO A 85 -3.16 -21.33 -35.29
C PRO A 85 -3.51 -22.77 -34.86
N GLN A 86 -3.74 -23.65 -35.83
CA GLN A 86 -3.93 -25.09 -35.66
C GLN A 86 -2.85 -25.83 -36.48
N PRO A 87 -1.95 -26.61 -35.87
CA PRO A 87 -1.83 -26.87 -34.43
C PRO A 87 -1.32 -25.66 -33.63
N PRO A 88 -1.66 -25.56 -32.32
CA PRO A 88 -1.16 -24.49 -31.45
C PRO A 88 0.37 -24.55 -31.32
N ARG A 89 1.01 -23.38 -31.24
CA ARG A 89 2.47 -23.26 -31.18
C ARG A 89 2.89 -22.79 -29.78
N PRO A 90 3.24 -23.69 -28.85
CA PRO A 90 3.64 -23.31 -27.49
C PRO A 90 4.95 -22.51 -27.50
N TRP A 91 5.02 -21.43 -26.73
CA TRP A 91 6.27 -20.69 -26.58
C TRP A 91 7.28 -21.50 -25.78
N LYS A 92 8.52 -21.51 -26.26
CA LYS A 92 9.68 -22.10 -25.59
C LYS A 92 10.87 -21.18 -25.78
N ILE A 93 11.60 -20.92 -24.70
CA ILE A 93 12.83 -20.11 -24.77
C ILE A 93 13.98 -21.01 -25.20
N ARG A 94 14.59 -20.65 -26.34
CA ARG A 94 15.92 -21.15 -26.70
C ARG A 94 16.96 -20.28 -26.00
N PRO A 95 17.77 -20.84 -25.08
CA PRO A 95 18.70 -20.05 -24.30
C PRO A 95 19.73 -19.33 -25.18
N PHE A 96 20.01 -18.07 -24.88
CA PHE A 96 21.18 -17.39 -25.44
C PHE A 96 22.45 -17.92 -24.80
N PHE A 97 23.45 -18.24 -25.63
CA PHE A 97 24.69 -18.88 -25.20
C PHE A 97 24.45 -20.11 -24.31
N PRO A 98 23.93 -21.22 -24.87
CA PRO A 98 23.51 -22.39 -24.11
C PRO A 98 24.57 -22.86 -23.10
N SER A 99 25.84 -22.92 -23.49
CA SER A 99 26.94 -23.35 -22.61
C SER A 99 27.00 -22.56 -21.28
N ILE A 100 26.83 -21.24 -21.33
CA ILE A 100 26.83 -20.38 -20.14
C ILE A 100 25.57 -20.62 -19.29
N GLN A 101 24.42 -20.80 -19.93
CA GLN A 101 23.13 -21.01 -19.26
C GLN A 101 23.07 -22.35 -18.52
N TYR A 102 23.70 -23.39 -19.08
CA TYR A 102 23.76 -24.72 -18.49
C TYR A 102 24.91 -24.91 -17.49
N ALA A 103 25.95 -24.08 -17.54
CA ALA A 103 27.15 -24.23 -16.71
C ALA A 103 26.87 -24.37 -15.19
N PRO A 104 25.99 -23.55 -14.56
CA PRO A 104 25.69 -23.70 -13.13
C PRO A 104 25.06 -25.05 -12.79
N ILE A 105 24.16 -25.54 -13.66
CA ILE A 105 23.50 -26.83 -13.48
C ILE A 105 24.52 -27.96 -13.66
N GLN A 106 25.35 -27.88 -14.69
CA GLN A 106 26.38 -28.88 -14.96
C GLN A 106 27.38 -28.97 -13.80
N PHE A 107 27.80 -27.84 -13.25
CA PHE A 107 28.61 -27.80 -12.04
C PHE A 107 27.94 -28.57 -10.88
N LEU A 108 26.67 -28.28 -10.59
CA LEU A 108 25.94 -28.98 -9.52
C LEU A 108 25.80 -30.48 -9.79
N HIS A 109 25.61 -30.88 -11.05
CA HIS A 109 25.53 -32.29 -11.42
C HIS A 109 26.87 -33.02 -11.30
N ASN A 110 27.99 -32.36 -11.62
CA ASN A 110 29.33 -32.93 -11.55
C ASN A 110 29.77 -33.16 -10.09
N TYR A 111 29.57 -32.17 -9.21
CA TYR A 111 30.02 -32.24 -7.81
C TYR A 111 29.00 -32.88 -6.86
N PHE A 112 27.69 -32.72 -7.14
CA PHE A 112 26.61 -33.24 -6.29
C PHE A 112 25.59 -34.07 -7.10
N PRO A 113 25.98 -35.23 -7.66
CA PRO A 113 25.13 -35.98 -8.58
C PRO A 113 23.86 -36.56 -7.93
N LYS A 114 23.97 -37.02 -6.67
CA LYS A 114 22.86 -37.67 -5.94
C LYS A 114 21.83 -36.66 -5.46
N ARG A 115 20.54 -36.99 -5.60
CA ARG A 115 19.42 -36.14 -5.12
C ARG A 115 19.51 -35.83 -3.62
N LYS A 116 19.94 -36.80 -2.80
CA LYS A 116 20.15 -36.59 -1.35
C LYS A 116 21.16 -35.48 -1.06
N HIS A 117 22.27 -35.42 -1.80
CA HIS A 117 23.28 -34.38 -1.61
C HIS A 117 22.75 -33.00 -2.02
N LYS A 118 21.98 -32.92 -3.11
CA LYS A 118 21.35 -31.66 -3.54
C LYS A 118 20.34 -31.14 -2.50
N VAL A 119 19.56 -32.04 -1.89
CA VAL A 119 18.63 -31.69 -0.81
C VAL A 119 19.38 -31.22 0.44
N LEU A 120 20.43 -31.93 0.85
CA LEU A 120 21.26 -31.53 2.00
C LEU A 120 21.93 -30.17 1.77
N LEU A 121 22.48 -29.94 0.58
CA LEU A 121 23.07 -28.65 0.18
C LEU A 121 22.03 -27.52 0.21
N LEU A 122 20.81 -27.80 -0.25
CA LEU A 122 19.72 -26.83 -0.22
C LEU A 122 19.30 -26.47 1.22
N ILE A 123 19.22 -27.46 2.12
CA ILE A 123 18.92 -27.24 3.54
C ILE A 123 20.02 -26.38 4.18
N PHE A 124 21.30 -26.74 3.96
CA PHE A 124 22.44 -25.95 4.43
C PHE A 124 22.39 -24.51 3.90
N PHE A 125 22.08 -24.35 2.61
CA PHE A 125 21.92 -23.04 1.97
C PHE A 125 20.83 -22.19 2.64
N TYR A 126 19.67 -22.78 2.97
CA TYR A 126 18.61 -22.07 3.70
C TYR A 126 19.03 -21.69 5.12
N ILE A 127 19.75 -22.56 5.82
CA ILE A 127 20.27 -22.25 7.17
C ILE A 127 21.26 -21.09 7.10
N CYS A 128 22.20 -21.10 6.15
CA CYS A 128 23.13 -20.00 5.95
C CYS A 128 22.40 -18.70 5.63
N TRP A 129 21.40 -18.73 4.76
CA TRP A 129 20.60 -17.56 4.45
C TRP A 129 19.86 -17.03 5.69
N LEU A 130 19.14 -17.88 6.42
CA LEU A 130 18.40 -17.51 7.62
C LEU A 130 19.33 -16.93 8.70
N LEU A 131 20.51 -17.52 8.89
CA LEU A 131 21.49 -17.06 9.86
C LEU A 131 22.09 -15.70 9.44
N SER A 132 22.54 -15.56 8.19
CA SER A 132 23.07 -14.29 7.69
C SER A 132 22.02 -13.18 7.72
N PHE A 133 20.81 -13.45 7.22
CA PHE A 133 19.70 -12.51 7.24
C PHE A 133 19.31 -12.16 8.68
N GLY A 134 19.11 -13.15 9.54
CA GLY A 134 18.72 -12.96 10.93
C GLY A 134 19.74 -12.18 11.76
N LEU A 135 21.04 -12.46 11.60
CA LEU A 135 22.09 -11.72 12.31
C LEU A 135 22.17 -10.25 11.88
N VAL A 136 22.12 -9.98 10.58
CA VAL A 136 22.13 -8.60 10.07
C VAL A 136 20.83 -7.89 10.45
N LEU A 137 19.69 -8.58 10.42
CA LEU A 137 18.40 -8.04 10.83
C LEU A 137 18.38 -7.70 12.31
N HIS A 138 18.89 -8.58 13.17
CA HIS A 138 19.01 -8.35 14.60
C HIS A 138 19.94 -7.15 14.89
N ARG A 139 21.09 -7.08 14.22
CA ARG A 139 21.99 -5.91 14.28
C ARG A 139 21.26 -4.64 13.82
N SER A 140 20.46 -4.75 12.77
CA SER A 140 19.67 -3.63 12.27
C SER A 140 18.56 -3.25 13.24
N ALA A 141 17.85 -4.17 13.86
CA ALA A 141 16.67 -3.86 14.67
C ALA A 141 17.01 -3.46 16.12
N PHE A 142 17.99 -4.14 16.74
CA PHE A 142 18.18 -4.11 18.20
C PHE A 142 19.57 -3.66 18.66
N ALA A 143 20.58 -3.55 17.79
CA ALA A 143 21.96 -3.35 18.25
C ALA A 143 22.34 -1.89 18.52
N ALA A 144 21.41 -1.05 18.98
CA ALA A 144 21.76 0.31 19.34
C ALA A 144 21.00 0.82 20.56
N ASP A 145 21.74 1.01 21.66
CA ASP A 145 21.28 1.77 22.80
C ASP A 145 21.98 3.13 22.81
N ILE A 146 21.23 4.17 23.17
CA ILE A 146 21.78 5.50 23.40
C ILE A 146 22.13 5.62 24.89
N PRO A 147 23.39 5.93 25.24
CA PRO A 147 23.80 6.05 26.65
C PRO A 147 22.88 7.03 27.41
N GLY A 148 22.27 6.56 28.49
CA GLY A 148 21.36 7.35 29.33
C GLY A 148 19.90 7.44 28.84
N TYR A 149 19.58 6.99 27.62
CA TYR A 149 18.24 7.11 27.02
C TYR A 149 17.64 5.79 26.51
N GLY A 150 18.39 4.68 26.61
CA GLY A 150 17.93 3.34 26.24
C GLY A 150 17.83 3.11 24.72
N SER A 151 17.06 2.10 24.33
CA SER A 151 16.88 1.73 22.92
C SER A 151 16.00 2.75 22.19
N PRO A 152 16.41 3.26 21.02
CA PRO A 152 15.64 4.24 20.27
C PRO A 152 14.40 3.61 19.64
N VAL A 153 13.30 4.35 19.70
CA VAL A 153 12.05 3.97 19.03
C VAL A 153 12.20 4.15 17.53
N ARG A 154 11.80 3.13 16.77
CA ARG A 154 11.75 3.23 15.31
C ARG A 154 10.62 4.17 14.90
N ILE A 155 10.94 5.20 14.14
CA ILE A 155 9.97 6.12 13.55
C ILE A 155 10.01 6.05 12.02
N THR A 156 8.97 6.51 11.36
CA THR A 156 8.92 6.70 9.91
C THR A 156 9.30 8.10 9.49
N CYS A 157 9.54 8.28 8.18
CA CYS A 157 9.92 9.57 7.64
C CYS A 157 8.81 10.64 7.76
N THR A 158 7.56 10.25 8.00
CA THR A 158 6.41 11.15 8.15
C THR A 158 6.00 11.37 9.61
N ASP A 159 6.67 10.70 10.56
CA ASP A 159 6.32 10.84 11.98
C ASP A 159 6.68 12.25 12.47
N ARG A 160 5.74 12.82 13.22
CA ARG A 160 5.76 14.17 13.78
C ARG A 160 5.04 14.17 15.13
N PHE A 161 5.28 15.20 15.93
CA PHE A 161 4.71 15.34 17.27
C PHE A 161 3.36 16.06 17.30
N TRP A 162 2.92 16.58 16.16
CA TRP A 162 1.66 17.30 15.98
C TRP A 162 0.97 16.81 14.71
N ASN A 163 -0.14 16.09 14.87
CA ASN A 163 -0.87 15.47 13.77
C ASN A 163 -1.96 16.40 13.22
N ASP A 164 -2.30 16.20 11.94
CA ASP A 164 -3.38 16.93 11.27
C ASP A 164 -4.76 16.55 11.83
N GLY A 165 -5.83 17.17 11.32
CA GLY A 165 -7.18 16.73 11.66
C GLY A 165 -7.66 17.14 13.06
N ASN A 166 -7.07 18.15 13.70
CA ASN A 166 -7.24 18.44 15.13
C ASN A 166 -6.83 17.25 16.03
N GLY A 167 -5.88 16.40 15.59
CA GLY A 167 -5.45 15.23 16.35
C GLY A 167 -4.88 15.54 17.74
N CYS A 168 -4.39 16.77 17.95
CA CYS A 168 -3.93 17.24 19.25
C CYS A 168 -5.05 17.78 20.17
N GLY A 169 -6.29 17.87 19.67
CA GLY A 169 -7.44 18.38 20.40
C GLY A 169 -7.37 19.86 20.75
N LEU A 170 -8.34 20.30 21.55
CA LEU A 170 -8.44 21.67 22.04
C LEU A 170 -7.16 22.03 22.81
N ASN A 171 -6.61 23.21 22.51
CA ASN A 171 -5.35 23.73 23.03
C ASN A 171 -4.10 22.86 22.80
N GLY A 172 -4.21 21.76 22.06
CA GLY A 172 -3.15 20.77 21.91
C GLY A 172 -3.04 19.79 23.07
N ASP A 173 -4.04 19.69 23.95
CA ASP A 173 -3.97 18.93 25.20
C ASP A 173 -3.67 17.42 25.00
N LEU A 174 -4.06 16.83 23.87
CA LEU A 174 -3.79 15.43 23.54
C LEU A 174 -2.35 15.20 23.03
N CYS A 175 -1.60 16.27 22.75
CA CYS A 175 -0.21 16.21 22.30
C CYS A 175 0.79 16.60 23.38
N ARG A 176 0.37 16.63 24.66
CA ARG A 176 1.27 16.83 25.80
C ARG A 176 2.24 15.64 25.99
N PRO A 177 3.40 15.84 26.63
CA PRO A 177 3.93 17.11 27.17
C PRO A 177 4.46 18.05 26.07
N PHE A 178 4.54 19.35 26.37
CA PHE A 178 5.06 20.36 25.43
C PHE A 178 6.55 20.66 25.60
N GLU A 179 7.08 20.44 26.81
CA GLU A 179 8.46 20.74 27.19
C GLU A 179 8.98 19.68 28.16
N ASN A 180 10.29 19.71 28.44
CA ASN A 180 10.95 18.90 29.46
C ASN A 180 10.77 17.37 29.27
N ALA A 181 10.57 16.95 28.03
CA ALA A 181 10.43 15.56 27.66
C ALA A 181 11.39 15.23 26.52
N THR A 182 12.00 14.04 26.60
CA THR A 182 12.94 13.56 25.59
C THR A 182 12.48 12.22 25.05
N MET A 183 12.82 11.96 23.79
CA MET A 183 12.54 10.69 23.13
C MET A 183 13.77 10.24 22.33
N SER A 184 14.22 9.01 22.56
CA SER A 184 15.20 8.36 21.70
C SER A 184 14.49 7.87 20.44
N PHE A 185 14.98 8.28 19.27
CA PHE A 185 14.37 7.98 17.99
C PHE A 185 15.36 7.38 17.01
N ARG A 186 14.82 6.65 16.03
CA ARG A 186 15.59 6.11 14.92
C ARG A 186 14.89 6.35 13.59
N CYS A 187 15.62 7.00 12.70
CA CYS A 187 15.19 7.32 11.36
C CYS A 187 15.74 6.33 10.32
N PRO A 188 14.91 5.91 9.37
CA PRO A 188 15.36 5.15 8.21
C PRO A 188 16.18 6.01 7.25
N ALA A 189 16.89 5.36 6.32
CA ALA A 189 17.55 6.03 5.21
C ALA A 189 16.54 6.54 4.17
N ASN A 190 16.96 7.51 3.35
CA ASN A 190 16.20 8.13 2.25
C ASN A 190 14.95 8.94 2.68
N CYS A 191 14.92 9.51 3.89
CA CYS A 191 13.80 10.34 4.34
C CYS A 191 13.76 11.74 3.71
N LYS A 192 14.86 12.24 3.14
CA LYS A 192 14.91 13.57 2.50
C LYS A 192 13.92 13.75 1.35
N ARG A 193 13.58 12.66 0.66
CA ARG A 193 12.70 12.67 -0.52
C ARG A 193 11.23 12.54 -0.16
N VAL A 194 10.89 12.34 1.11
CA VAL A 194 9.50 12.22 1.55
C VAL A 194 8.87 13.60 1.59
N GLN A 195 7.69 13.70 1.00
CA GLN A 195 6.97 14.95 0.79
C GLN A 195 5.55 14.84 1.34
N LEU A 196 4.97 15.99 1.67
CA LEU A 196 3.53 16.08 1.89
C LEU A 196 2.78 15.75 0.60
N LEU A 197 1.81 14.85 0.71
CA LEU A 197 0.92 14.45 -0.39
C LEU A 197 -0.42 15.18 -0.36
N ASN A 198 -0.78 15.75 0.79
CA ASN A 198 -1.96 16.58 0.96
C ASN A 198 -1.51 17.98 1.42
N PRO A 199 -2.27 19.04 1.09
CA PRO A 199 -1.99 20.39 1.56
C PRO A 199 -1.92 20.45 3.10
N HIS A 200 -0.89 21.11 3.61
CA HIS A 200 -0.70 21.37 5.03
C HIS A 200 -0.56 22.87 5.28
N ALA A 201 -1.37 23.39 6.20
CA ALA A 201 -1.37 24.79 6.58
C ALA A 201 -0.21 25.13 7.53
N VAL A 202 0.52 26.21 7.23
CA VAL A 202 1.57 26.79 8.08
C VAL A 202 1.41 28.30 8.10
N GLY A 203 0.80 28.86 9.15
CA GLY A 203 0.53 30.31 9.21
C GLY A 203 -0.46 30.75 8.15
N ASP A 204 -0.05 31.52 7.15
CA ASP A 204 -0.84 31.88 5.95
C ASP A 204 -0.51 31.03 4.71
N GLN A 205 0.49 30.15 4.80
CA GLN A 205 0.97 29.34 3.69
C GLN A 205 0.25 27.98 3.63
N ASN A 206 0.04 27.47 2.42
CA ASN A 206 -0.40 26.10 2.17
C ASN A 206 0.70 25.31 1.45
N ILE A 207 1.26 24.32 2.14
CA ILE A 207 2.44 23.57 1.75
C ILE A 207 2.01 22.24 1.13
N ASN A 208 2.48 21.92 -0.07
CA ASN A 208 2.19 20.63 -0.74
C ASN A 208 3.38 20.19 -1.64
N TYR A 209 3.55 18.88 -1.83
CA TYR A 209 4.64 18.25 -2.62
C TYR A 209 6.06 18.70 -2.25
N GLN A 210 6.30 18.98 -0.98
CA GLN A 210 7.63 19.28 -0.42
C GLN A 210 7.77 18.69 1.00
N PRO A 211 9.00 18.51 1.52
CA PRO A 211 9.21 18.03 2.89
C PRO A 211 8.61 18.99 3.91
N LEU A 212 7.89 18.48 4.91
CA LEU A 212 7.35 19.29 6.01
C LEU A 212 8.44 19.48 7.09
N VAL A 213 9.19 20.57 6.97
CA VAL A 213 10.18 21.00 7.97
C VAL A 213 9.96 22.48 8.22
N VAL A 214 9.44 22.84 9.40
CA VAL A 214 9.13 24.22 9.78
C VAL A 214 10.14 24.67 10.82
N GLY A 215 10.90 25.73 10.50
CA GLY A 215 12.00 26.23 11.33
C GLY A 215 13.39 25.71 10.96
N GLY A 216 14.36 25.98 11.81
CA GLY A 216 15.76 25.75 11.52
C GLY A 216 16.69 26.46 12.50
N PRO A 217 17.97 26.61 12.13
CA PRO A 217 18.93 27.35 12.93
C PRO A 217 18.53 28.83 13.04
N THR A 218 18.59 29.37 14.25
CA THR A 218 18.28 30.78 14.55
C THR A 218 19.54 31.65 14.70
N ASP A 219 20.72 31.05 14.63
CA ASP A 219 22.02 31.70 14.72
C ASP A 219 22.79 31.64 13.39
N GLU A 220 23.64 32.64 13.12
CA GLU A 220 24.45 32.70 11.90
C GLU A 220 25.46 31.55 11.79
N ALA A 221 25.95 31.05 12.93
CA ALA A 221 26.84 29.89 13.01
C ALA A 221 26.10 28.56 12.74
N GLU A 222 24.77 28.60 12.62
CA GLU A 222 23.87 27.49 12.40
C GLU A 222 24.13 26.28 13.31
N THR A 223 24.33 26.54 14.61
CA THR A 223 24.66 25.51 15.59
C THR A 223 23.44 24.66 15.93
N LEU A 224 23.70 23.40 16.30
CA LEU A 224 22.63 22.47 16.68
C LEU A 224 21.85 22.92 17.92
N GLU A 225 22.52 23.62 18.85
CA GLU A 225 21.93 24.14 20.09
C GLU A 225 20.88 25.21 19.84
N ASN A 226 21.07 26.01 18.79
CA ASN A 226 20.16 27.08 18.37
C ASN A 226 19.31 26.67 17.15
N THR A 227 19.08 25.37 16.96
CA THR A 227 18.25 24.86 15.87
C THR A 227 16.94 24.32 16.43
N PHE A 228 15.82 24.98 16.09
CA PHE A 228 14.49 24.65 16.61
C PHE A 228 13.50 24.37 15.48
N TYR A 229 12.68 23.34 15.66
CA TYR A 229 11.65 22.94 14.72
C TYR A 229 10.27 22.93 15.37
N ARG A 230 9.26 23.34 14.61
CA ARG A 230 7.85 23.23 15.01
C ARG A 230 7.44 21.76 15.04
N SER A 231 6.58 21.38 15.99
CA SER A 231 6.27 19.95 16.26
C SER A 231 5.50 19.21 15.17
N ASP A 232 4.96 19.91 14.18
CA ASP A 232 4.36 19.31 12.99
C ASP A 232 5.40 18.97 11.90
N SER A 233 6.66 19.34 12.09
CA SER A 233 7.76 18.94 11.21
C SER A 233 8.00 17.43 11.25
N PHE A 234 8.32 16.83 10.09
CA PHE A 234 8.82 15.47 10.00
C PHE A 234 10.14 15.35 10.77
N ILE A 235 10.17 14.53 11.83
CA ILE A 235 11.33 14.42 12.73
C ILE A 235 12.59 14.02 11.97
N CYS A 236 12.49 13.04 11.05
CA CYS A 236 13.62 12.60 10.24
C CYS A 236 14.06 13.64 9.20
N GLY A 237 13.11 14.37 8.61
CA GLY A 237 13.41 15.48 7.70
C GLY A 237 14.16 16.60 8.41
N ALA A 238 13.68 16.99 9.59
CA ALA A 238 14.32 17.98 10.46
C ALA A 238 15.71 17.53 10.94
N ALA A 239 15.90 16.25 11.27
CA ALA A 239 17.20 15.71 11.68
C ALA A 239 18.24 15.76 10.55
N ILE A 240 17.81 15.48 9.31
CA ILE A 240 18.67 15.62 8.13
C ILE A 240 18.93 17.10 7.85
N HIS A 241 17.91 17.96 7.91
CA HIS A 241 18.04 19.40 7.73
C HIS A 241 19.06 20.00 8.72
N ALA A 242 18.97 19.65 10.00
CA ALA A 242 19.90 20.06 11.06
C ALA A 242 21.34 19.54 10.86
N GLY A 243 21.55 18.55 10.00
CA GLY A 243 22.84 17.84 9.90
C GLY A 243 23.11 16.89 11.07
N PHE A 244 22.08 16.59 11.87
CA PHE A 244 22.16 15.68 13.02
C PHE A 244 22.31 14.21 12.58
N ILE A 245 21.68 13.84 11.45
CA ILE A 245 21.83 12.54 10.79
C ILE A 245 22.04 12.71 9.28
N ASN A 246 22.46 11.64 8.59
CA ASN A 246 22.63 11.62 7.14
C ASN A 246 21.47 10.86 6.47
N ASP A 247 20.95 11.41 5.37
CA ASP A 247 19.92 10.78 4.52
C ASP A 247 20.33 9.38 4.00
N GLN A 248 21.60 9.19 3.61
CA GLN A 248 22.04 7.94 2.99
C GLN A 248 22.01 6.74 3.94
N SER A 249 22.33 6.96 5.22
CA SER A 249 22.45 5.90 6.22
C SER A 249 21.33 5.89 7.26
N GLY A 250 20.46 6.91 7.25
CA GLY A 250 19.62 7.20 8.40
C GLY A 250 20.46 7.51 9.64
N GLY A 251 19.86 7.35 10.81
CA GLY A 251 20.55 7.50 12.08
C GLY A 251 19.60 7.43 13.27
N CYS A 252 20.14 7.59 14.46
CA CYS A 252 19.39 7.68 15.70
C CYS A 252 19.98 8.76 16.61
N GLY A 253 19.19 9.23 17.53
CA GLY A 253 19.62 10.15 18.56
C GLY A 253 18.46 10.49 19.49
N VAL A 254 18.59 11.58 20.23
CA VAL A 254 17.56 12.03 21.15
C VAL A 254 17.01 13.36 20.69
N VAL A 255 15.69 13.42 20.62
CA VAL A 255 14.93 14.66 20.41
C VAL A 255 14.39 15.14 21.75
N SER A 256 14.46 16.45 21.98
CA SER A 256 13.97 17.12 23.18
C SER A 256 12.84 18.07 22.82
N LEU A 257 11.75 18.01 23.58
CA LEU A 257 10.64 18.96 23.49
C LEU A 257 11.00 20.21 24.30
N VAL A 258 10.97 21.36 23.65
CA VAL A 258 11.48 22.64 24.19
C VAL A 258 10.40 23.70 24.38
N GLY A 259 9.13 23.29 24.38
CA GLY A 259 8.00 24.18 24.68
C GLY A 259 7.65 25.14 23.55
N GLU A 260 7.04 26.27 23.96
CA GLU A 260 6.63 27.32 23.05
C GLU A 260 7.84 28.09 22.51
N ARG A 261 7.82 28.33 21.20
CA ARG A 261 8.78 29.20 20.52
C ARG A 261 8.05 30.03 19.47
N SER A 262 8.63 31.18 19.16
CA SER A 262 8.21 32.08 18.10
C SER A 262 9.30 32.21 17.03
N ASN A 263 8.92 32.69 15.86
CA ASN A 263 9.84 33.04 14.76
C ASN A 263 10.72 31.87 14.28
N PHE A 264 10.10 30.95 13.55
CA PHE A 264 10.77 29.84 12.88
C PHE A 264 11.29 30.31 11.51
N PRO A 265 12.61 30.34 11.27
CA PRO A 265 13.17 30.84 10.02
C PRO A 265 13.05 29.82 8.88
N SER A 266 12.97 30.33 7.64
CA SER A 266 13.13 29.54 6.41
C SER A 266 14.59 29.56 5.97
N VAL A 267 15.26 28.42 6.04
CA VAL A 267 16.68 28.24 5.71
C VAL A 267 16.81 27.05 4.76
N ASN A 268 17.78 27.09 3.85
CA ASN A 268 18.10 25.94 3.01
C ASN A 268 19.39 25.28 3.49
N LYS A 269 19.24 24.13 4.16
CA LYS A 269 20.36 23.38 4.73
C LYS A 269 20.25 21.90 4.36
N ASN A 270 21.38 21.28 4.03
CA ASN A 270 21.44 19.88 3.60
C ASN A 270 20.47 19.55 2.44
N TYR A 271 20.25 20.54 1.57
CA TYR A 271 19.31 20.51 0.43
C TYR A 271 17.86 20.23 0.81
N ILE A 272 17.46 20.62 2.02
CA ILE A 272 16.07 20.73 2.43
C ILE A 272 15.86 22.23 2.69
N LYS A 273 14.86 22.83 2.02
CA LYS A 273 14.44 24.20 2.31
C LYS A 273 13.35 24.12 3.38
N SER A 274 13.61 24.65 4.57
CA SER A 274 12.59 24.72 5.62
C SER A 274 11.56 25.80 5.34
N ILE A 275 10.39 25.66 5.95
CA ILE A 275 9.26 26.57 5.86
C ILE A 275 9.37 27.56 7.04
N GLY A 276 9.17 28.83 6.74
CA GLY A 276 9.16 29.88 7.76
C GLY A 276 7.78 30.00 8.41
N PHE A 277 7.77 30.33 9.71
CA PHE A 277 6.57 30.65 10.47
C PHE A 277 6.91 31.75 11.47
N ASP A 278 6.39 32.95 11.25
CA ASP A 278 6.71 34.22 11.93
C ASP A 278 5.83 34.49 13.16
N SER A 279 5.16 33.47 13.68
CA SER A 279 4.37 33.56 14.92
C SER A 279 4.79 32.49 15.92
N TYR A 280 4.04 32.37 17.02
CA TYR A 280 4.32 31.41 18.09
C TYR A 280 3.59 30.08 17.88
N PHE A 281 4.23 29.00 18.31
CA PHE A 281 3.64 27.66 18.33
C PHE A 281 3.94 26.97 19.68
N PRO A 282 2.95 26.35 20.34
CA PRO A 282 3.07 25.91 21.73
C PRO A 282 4.02 24.73 21.96
N LYS A 283 4.39 24.02 20.88
CA LYS A 283 5.21 22.81 20.97
C LYS A 283 6.31 22.79 19.92
N SER A 284 7.55 22.82 20.36
CA SER A 284 8.73 22.78 19.49
C SER A 284 9.70 21.71 19.95
N PHE A 285 10.61 21.30 19.07
CA PHE A 285 11.66 20.34 19.41
C PHE A 285 13.03 20.73 18.86
N ALA A 286 14.06 20.20 19.51
CA ALA A 286 15.46 20.31 19.13
C ALA A 286 16.17 18.95 19.31
N PHE A 287 17.34 18.78 18.70
CA PHE A 287 18.13 17.55 18.83
C PHE A 287 19.22 17.73 19.88
N LEU A 288 19.36 16.77 20.79
CA LEU A 288 20.37 16.86 21.86
C LEU A 288 21.78 16.60 21.30
N PRO A 289 22.70 17.57 21.38
CA PRO A 289 24.08 17.39 20.94
C PRO A 289 24.77 16.20 21.63
N GLY A 290 25.66 15.51 20.92
CA GLY A 290 26.40 14.36 21.45
C GLY A 290 25.59 13.06 21.60
N THR A 291 24.27 13.08 21.39
CA THR A 291 23.43 11.86 21.44
C THR A 291 23.31 11.14 20.09
N ALA A 292 23.79 11.76 19.00
CA ALA A 292 23.80 11.16 17.67
C ALA A 292 24.66 9.89 17.68
N SER A 293 24.00 8.74 17.51
CA SER A 293 24.68 7.44 17.45
C SER A 293 24.63 6.88 16.03
N LYS A 294 25.62 6.05 15.69
CA LYS A 294 25.75 5.42 14.36
C LYS A 294 24.79 4.23 14.22
N CYS A 295 23.51 4.40 14.54
CA CYS A 295 22.47 3.42 14.23
C CYS A 295 22.19 3.42 12.72
N ARG A 296 23.07 2.79 11.95
CA ARG A 296 22.90 2.71 10.49
C ARG A 296 21.68 1.89 10.15
N ASP A 297 20.94 2.34 9.15
CA ASP A 297 19.92 1.56 8.49
C ASP A 297 20.60 0.50 7.60
N LEU A 298 20.47 -0.78 7.98
CA LEU A 298 21.13 -1.88 7.27
C LEU A 298 20.23 -2.51 6.18
N ARG A 299 19.17 -1.84 5.72
CA ARG A 299 18.30 -2.36 4.66
C ARG A 299 19.04 -2.68 3.36
N TRP A 300 20.03 -1.87 2.98
CA TRP A 300 20.82 -2.08 1.75
C TRP A 300 21.78 -3.28 1.89
N PRO A 301 22.54 -3.42 2.99
CA PRO A 301 23.24 -4.66 3.30
C PRO A 301 22.33 -5.90 3.32
N LEU A 302 21.14 -5.81 3.94
CA LEU A 302 20.15 -6.91 3.95
C LEU A 302 19.67 -7.25 2.53
N LEU A 303 19.53 -6.24 1.67
CA LEU A 303 19.16 -6.42 0.27
C LEU A 303 20.29 -7.12 -0.49
N ALA A 304 21.54 -6.73 -0.27
CA ALA A 304 22.69 -7.40 -0.88
C ALA A 304 22.74 -8.89 -0.51
N VAL A 305 22.57 -9.21 0.78
CA VAL A 305 22.46 -10.61 1.25
C VAL A 305 21.32 -11.32 0.51
N SER A 306 20.12 -10.76 0.53
CA SER A 306 18.93 -11.40 -0.06
C SER A 306 19.05 -11.57 -1.59
N LEU A 307 19.64 -10.60 -2.29
CA LEU A 307 19.95 -10.67 -3.72
C LEU A 307 20.95 -11.78 -4.00
N THR A 308 22.07 -11.85 -3.28
CA THR A 308 23.07 -12.91 -3.48
C THR A 308 22.46 -14.30 -3.33
N PHE A 309 21.72 -14.54 -2.25
CA PHE A 309 21.08 -15.85 -2.03
C PHE A 309 20.00 -16.15 -3.09
N THR A 310 19.15 -15.19 -3.44
CA THR A 310 18.12 -15.43 -4.47
C THR A 310 18.73 -15.66 -5.86
N ILE A 311 19.81 -14.95 -6.23
CA ILE A 311 20.55 -15.14 -7.49
C ILE A 311 21.18 -16.52 -7.53
N LEU A 312 21.92 -16.91 -6.49
CA LEU A 312 22.54 -18.24 -6.42
C LEU A 312 21.49 -19.34 -6.52
N LEU A 313 20.40 -19.24 -5.74
CA LEU A 313 19.33 -20.21 -5.81
C LEU A 313 18.72 -20.29 -7.22
N SER A 314 18.50 -19.13 -7.86
CA SER A 314 17.98 -19.04 -9.23
C SER A 314 18.89 -19.74 -10.23
N LEU A 315 20.20 -19.49 -10.19
CA LEU A 315 21.16 -20.05 -11.14
C LEU A 315 21.30 -21.57 -11.00
N PHE A 316 21.26 -22.10 -9.77
CA PHE A 316 21.53 -23.52 -9.50
C PHE A 316 20.26 -24.39 -9.39
N THR A 317 19.06 -23.82 -9.57
CA THR A 317 17.78 -24.56 -9.42
C THR A 317 16.98 -24.64 -10.72
N THR A 318 16.71 -25.85 -11.19
CA THR A 318 15.82 -26.11 -12.34
C THR A 318 14.38 -26.41 -11.95
N SER A 319 14.14 -26.85 -10.72
CA SER A 319 12.80 -27.22 -10.24
C SER A 319 11.95 -25.98 -9.95
N PRO A 320 10.82 -25.76 -10.65
CA PRO A 320 9.90 -24.66 -10.33
C PRO A 320 9.36 -24.75 -8.90
N ALA A 321 9.20 -25.98 -8.37
CA ALA A 321 8.66 -26.25 -7.03
C ALA A 321 9.62 -25.84 -5.90
N VAL A 322 10.92 -25.76 -6.19
CA VAL A 322 11.91 -25.26 -5.23
C VAL A 322 12.12 -23.76 -5.45
N PHE A 323 12.34 -23.37 -6.70
CA PHE A 323 12.62 -21.98 -7.07
C PHE A 323 11.52 -21.03 -6.59
N PHE A 324 10.28 -21.22 -7.03
CA PHE A 324 9.24 -20.23 -6.80
C PHE A 324 8.90 -20.03 -5.30
N PRO A 325 8.60 -21.08 -4.50
CA PRO A 325 8.29 -20.89 -3.09
C PRO A 325 9.44 -20.29 -2.29
N SER A 326 10.70 -20.66 -2.60
CA SER A 326 11.87 -20.11 -1.91
C SER A 326 12.07 -18.62 -2.20
N ILE A 327 11.92 -18.22 -3.47
CA ILE A 327 12.05 -16.82 -3.85
C ILE A 327 10.90 -16.00 -3.26
N PHE A 328 9.67 -16.50 -3.35
CA PHE A 328 8.51 -15.84 -2.72
C PHE A 328 8.72 -15.64 -1.23
N LEU A 329 9.09 -16.70 -0.49
CA LEU A 329 9.31 -16.62 0.96
C LEU A 329 10.45 -15.65 1.30
N GLY A 330 11.60 -15.78 0.63
CA GLY A 330 12.76 -14.93 0.88
C GLY A 330 12.48 -13.46 0.62
N ILE A 331 11.85 -13.14 -0.51
CA ILE A 331 11.50 -11.75 -0.86
C ILE A 331 10.37 -11.23 0.04
N PHE A 332 9.37 -12.05 0.38
CA PHE A 332 8.28 -11.63 1.27
C PHE A 332 8.80 -11.18 2.64
N PHE A 333 9.62 -12.00 3.29
CA PHE A 333 10.20 -11.62 4.59
C PHE A 333 11.23 -10.51 4.46
N HIS A 334 11.96 -10.43 3.34
CA HIS A 334 12.82 -9.28 3.08
C HIS A 334 12.02 -7.97 3.06
N VAL A 335 10.90 -7.94 2.32
CA VAL A 335 10.06 -6.74 2.26
C VAL A 335 9.44 -6.45 3.63
N ALA A 336 8.79 -7.45 4.23
CA ALA A 336 8.04 -7.27 5.47
C ALA A 336 8.90 -6.88 6.68
N LEU A 337 10.19 -7.23 6.69
CA LEU A 337 11.07 -7.05 7.85
C LEU A 337 12.20 -6.03 7.63
N ALA A 338 12.56 -5.75 6.38
CA ALA A 338 13.73 -4.94 6.03
C ALA A 338 13.43 -3.78 5.07
N SER A 339 13.07 -4.05 3.82
CA SER A 339 13.08 -2.99 2.78
C SER A 339 11.88 -2.05 2.85
N ASP A 340 10.69 -2.56 3.19
CA ASP A 340 9.46 -1.77 3.30
C ASP A 340 8.50 -2.40 4.34
N PRO A 341 8.90 -2.45 5.62
CA PRO A 341 8.06 -3.02 6.67
C PRO A 341 6.85 -2.11 6.97
N PRO A 342 5.78 -2.66 7.56
CA PRO A 342 4.64 -1.89 8.03
C PRO A 342 5.05 -0.70 8.93
N ASN A 343 4.25 0.37 8.90
CA ASN A 343 4.47 1.56 9.73
C ASN A 343 4.10 1.25 11.20
N LEU A 344 5.01 0.57 11.89
CA LEU A 344 4.92 0.27 13.31
C LEU A 344 6.24 0.60 14.01
N THR A 345 6.11 1.07 15.23
CA THR A 345 7.24 1.47 16.08
C THR A 345 7.90 0.27 16.77
N ASP A 346 7.14 -0.81 17.01
CA ASP A 346 7.63 -2.06 17.62
C ASP A 346 7.97 -3.14 16.58
N TYR A 347 9.18 -3.67 16.68
CA TYR A 347 9.67 -4.72 15.80
C TYR A 347 8.96 -6.07 16.02
N TYR A 348 8.56 -6.39 17.26
CA TYR A 348 7.81 -7.62 17.52
C TYR A 348 6.43 -7.59 16.87
N ALA A 349 5.74 -6.44 16.93
CA ALA A 349 4.51 -6.21 16.21
C ALA A 349 4.69 -6.36 14.69
N ILE A 350 5.80 -5.87 14.11
CA ILE A 350 6.12 -6.08 12.69
C ILE A 350 6.21 -7.58 12.35
N VAL A 351 6.91 -8.37 13.17
CA VAL A 351 7.03 -9.83 12.96
C VAL A 351 5.67 -10.52 13.05
N SER A 352 4.85 -10.16 14.05
CA SER A 352 3.50 -10.69 14.23
C SER A 352 2.63 -10.42 12.99
N ILE A 353 2.63 -9.18 12.49
CA ILE A 353 1.89 -8.80 11.28
C ILE A 353 2.41 -9.52 10.05
N ALA A 354 3.73 -9.63 9.89
CA ALA A 354 4.34 -10.33 8.76
C ALA A 354 3.89 -11.80 8.70
N LEU A 355 3.89 -12.49 9.84
CA LEU A 355 3.41 -13.88 9.95
C LEU A 355 1.92 -14.00 9.68
N GLY A 356 1.10 -13.08 10.23
CA GLY A 356 -0.35 -13.07 9.98
C GLY A 356 -0.70 -12.88 8.50
N ARG A 357 0.08 -12.08 7.77
CA ARG A 357 -0.10 -11.84 6.33
C ARG A 357 0.46 -12.97 5.46
N PHE A 358 1.48 -13.68 5.93
CA PHE A 358 2.20 -14.69 5.15
C PHE A 358 1.34 -15.90 4.77
N LEU A 359 0.50 -16.42 5.67
CA LEU A 359 -0.31 -17.61 5.41
C LEU A 359 -1.32 -17.40 4.25
N PRO A 360 -2.21 -16.40 4.28
CA PRO A 360 -3.10 -16.13 3.15
C PRO A 360 -2.33 -15.77 1.87
N ALA A 361 -1.22 -15.02 1.99
CA ALA A 361 -0.36 -14.73 0.83
C ALA A 361 0.20 -16.00 0.19
N SER A 362 0.62 -16.96 1.00
CA SER A 362 1.12 -18.26 0.54
C SER A 362 0.06 -19.07 -0.19
N PHE A 363 -1.21 -19.01 0.24
CA PHE A 363 -2.31 -19.65 -0.47
C PHE A 363 -2.53 -19.03 -1.86
N CYS A 364 -2.57 -17.69 -1.95
CA CYS A 364 -2.65 -17.00 -3.25
C CYS A 364 -1.48 -17.38 -4.15
N MET A 365 -0.25 -17.40 -3.61
CA MET A 365 0.95 -17.74 -4.38
C MET A 365 1.02 -19.22 -4.75
N PHE A 366 0.44 -20.13 -3.97
CA PHE A 366 0.26 -21.51 -4.37
C PHE A 366 -0.65 -21.64 -5.60
N ALA A 367 -1.76 -20.90 -5.65
CA ALA A 367 -2.64 -20.88 -6.83
C ALA A 367 -1.92 -20.29 -8.06
N VAL A 368 -1.24 -19.15 -7.89
CA VAL A 368 -0.42 -18.52 -8.95
C VAL A 368 0.69 -19.46 -9.42
N TYR A 369 1.34 -20.18 -8.50
CA TYR A 369 2.33 -21.19 -8.83
C TYR A 369 1.74 -22.30 -9.71
N LYS A 370 0.64 -22.89 -9.26
CA LYS A 370 0.02 -24.04 -9.91
C LYS A 370 -0.44 -23.73 -11.33
N TYR A 371 -1.08 -22.58 -11.53
CA TYR A 371 -1.73 -22.25 -12.80
C TYR A 371 -0.89 -21.35 -13.73
N CYS A 372 0.01 -20.53 -13.19
CA CYS A 372 0.76 -19.54 -13.98
C CYS A 372 2.27 -19.86 -14.02
N VAL A 373 2.94 -19.89 -12.85
CA VAL A 373 4.41 -19.95 -12.78
C VAL A 373 4.96 -21.31 -13.20
N ARG A 374 4.36 -22.41 -12.73
CA ARG A 374 4.81 -23.77 -13.06
C ARG A 374 4.86 -23.97 -14.57
N ARG A 375 3.83 -23.51 -15.28
CA ARG A 375 3.76 -23.61 -16.75
C ARG A 375 4.90 -22.86 -17.43
N GLN A 376 5.21 -21.65 -16.96
CA GLN A 376 6.26 -20.82 -17.53
C GLN A 376 7.66 -21.37 -17.24
N LEU A 377 7.92 -21.88 -16.03
CA LEU A 377 9.25 -22.31 -15.61
C LEU A 377 9.56 -23.79 -15.91
N HIS A 378 8.55 -24.62 -16.17
CA HIS A 378 8.78 -26.04 -16.42
C HIS A 378 9.61 -26.29 -17.69
N GLY A 379 10.72 -27.00 -17.53
CA GLY A 379 11.68 -27.27 -18.62
C GLY A 379 12.41 -26.03 -19.12
N LEU A 380 12.46 -24.95 -18.33
CA LEU A 380 13.26 -23.77 -18.66
C LEU A 380 14.71 -23.99 -18.25
N HIS A 381 15.58 -24.07 -19.25
CA HIS A 381 17.01 -24.28 -19.03
C HIS A 381 17.86 -23.00 -19.09
N ALA A 382 17.26 -21.86 -19.46
CA ALA A 382 17.94 -20.56 -19.51
C ALA A 382 18.07 -19.94 -18.10
N GLN A 383 19.03 -20.41 -17.29
CA GLN A 383 19.14 -20.00 -15.89
C GLN A 383 19.52 -18.53 -15.71
N VAL A 384 20.44 -18.00 -16.53
CA VAL A 384 20.83 -16.60 -16.46
C VAL A 384 19.68 -15.70 -16.92
N GLU A 385 18.98 -16.07 -17.99
CA GLU A 385 17.81 -15.32 -18.46
C GLU A 385 16.67 -15.33 -17.44
N LYS A 386 16.37 -16.48 -16.83
CA LYS A 386 15.40 -16.59 -15.73
C LYS A 386 15.79 -15.67 -14.56
N THR A 387 17.07 -15.64 -14.22
CA THR A 387 17.60 -14.82 -13.12
C THR A 387 17.47 -13.33 -13.43
N ILE A 388 17.86 -12.88 -14.62
CA ILE A 388 17.79 -11.46 -15.00
C ILE A 388 16.34 -11.02 -15.19
N LEU A 389 15.55 -11.76 -15.96
CA LEU A 389 14.20 -11.33 -16.33
C LEU A 389 13.19 -11.59 -15.22
N TRP A 390 13.06 -12.84 -14.77
CA TRP A 390 12.02 -13.21 -13.81
C TRP A 390 12.39 -12.76 -12.39
N LEU A 391 13.59 -13.12 -11.89
CA LEU A 391 14.00 -12.73 -10.55
C LEU A 391 14.30 -11.22 -10.47
N GLY A 392 14.99 -10.65 -11.47
CA GLY A 392 15.20 -9.21 -11.53
C GLY A 392 13.88 -8.43 -11.60
N GLY A 393 12.93 -8.86 -12.44
CA GLY A 393 11.58 -8.31 -12.46
C GLY A 393 10.88 -8.40 -11.11
N CYS A 394 10.98 -9.54 -10.43
CA CYS A 394 10.41 -9.74 -9.09
C CYS A 394 10.99 -8.78 -8.04
N TRP A 395 12.30 -8.54 -8.04
CA TRP A 395 12.92 -7.55 -7.15
C TRP A 395 12.50 -6.12 -7.49
N ILE A 396 12.39 -5.78 -8.79
CA ILE A 396 11.90 -4.46 -9.23
C ILE A 396 10.48 -4.21 -8.70
N GLY A 397 9.59 -5.20 -8.80
CA GLY A 397 8.23 -5.10 -8.26
C GLY A 397 8.17 -5.12 -6.72
N ALA A 398 9.02 -5.92 -6.07
CA ALA A 398 9.05 -6.02 -4.60
C ALA A 398 9.57 -4.74 -3.92
N LEU A 399 10.44 -4.01 -4.61
CA LEU A 399 10.98 -2.71 -4.19
C LEU A 399 10.21 -1.54 -4.85
N ASN A 400 8.89 -1.68 -4.98
CA ASN A 400 7.99 -0.70 -5.59
C ASN A 400 8.22 0.72 -5.08
N ASN A 401 8.41 0.86 -3.76
CA ASN A 401 8.74 2.09 -3.04
C ASN A 401 10.03 2.78 -3.53
N TYR A 402 10.95 2.04 -4.14
CA TYR A 402 12.18 2.57 -4.72
C TYR A 402 12.18 2.61 -6.25
N THR A 403 11.23 1.95 -6.91
CA THR A 403 11.17 1.80 -8.37
C THR A 403 10.01 2.60 -8.96
N PHE A 404 8.77 2.13 -8.79
CA PHE A 404 7.59 2.70 -9.44
C PHE A 404 6.98 3.87 -8.67
N ASP A 405 7.07 3.92 -7.33
CA ASP A 405 6.53 5.03 -6.52
C ASP A 405 7.29 6.36 -6.72
N LYS A 406 8.34 6.36 -7.56
CA LYS A 406 9.04 7.58 -7.98
C LYS A 406 8.51 8.16 -9.28
N ILE A 407 7.59 7.47 -9.94
CA ILE A 407 6.93 7.99 -11.12
C ILE A 407 5.94 9.06 -10.64
N PRO A 408 5.92 10.27 -11.22
CA PRO A 408 5.13 11.40 -10.72
C PRO A 408 3.62 11.23 -10.98
N ILE A 409 3.01 10.18 -10.45
CA ILE A 409 1.59 9.87 -10.51
C ILE A 409 1.23 9.20 -9.18
N GLU A 410 1.10 10.00 -8.13
CA GLU A 410 0.73 9.49 -6.81
C GLU A 410 -0.75 9.07 -6.77
N ARG A 411 -1.60 9.84 -7.44
CA ARG A 411 -3.04 9.60 -7.54
C ARG A 411 -3.56 10.00 -8.91
N LEU A 412 -4.55 9.26 -9.42
CA LEU A 412 -5.22 9.55 -10.69
C LEU A 412 -6.38 10.55 -10.51
N THR A 413 -6.25 11.52 -9.59
CA THR A 413 -7.28 12.56 -9.43
C THR A 413 -7.04 13.73 -10.41
N PRO A 414 -8.09 14.40 -10.90
CA PRO A 414 -7.92 15.56 -11.76
C PRO A 414 -7.11 16.71 -11.14
N HIS A 415 -7.11 16.84 -9.81
CA HIS A 415 -6.33 17.85 -9.10
C HIS A 415 -4.83 17.50 -9.13
N ASP A 416 -4.47 16.29 -8.70
CA ASP A 416 -3.08 15.82 -8.62
C ASP A 416 -2.40 15.80 -10.00
N ILE A 417 -3.12 15.43 -11.05
CA ILE A 417 -2.58 15.43 -12.43
C ILE A 417 -2.21 16.85 -12.89
N LYS A 418 -2.89 17.89 -12.39
CA LYS A 418 -2.64 19.29 -12.76
C LYS A 418 -1.56 19.94 -11.90
N THR A 419 -1.47 19.56 -10.62
CA THR A 419 -0.57 20.18 -9.65
C THR A 419 0.79 19.48 -9.58
N GLN A 420 0.85 18.19 -9.84
CA GLN A 420 2.10 17.42 -9.77
C GLN A 420 2.97 17.63 -11.03
N PRO A 421 4.23 18.09 -10.88
CA PRO A 421 5.10 18.33 -12.02
C PRO A 421 5.46 17.01 -12.72
N GLY A 422 5.19 16.94 -14.03
CA GLY A 422 5.51 15.77 -14.85
C GLY A 422 4.47 14.64 -14.87
N ALA A 423 3.30 14.81 -14.23
CA ALA A 423 2.27 13.78 -14.16
C ALA A 423 1.65 13.41 -15.51
N ILE A 424 1.30 14.42 -16.32
CA ILE A 424 0.69 14.22 -17.65
C ILE A 424 1.59 13.38 -18.59
N PRO A 425 2.87 13.73 -18.84
CA PRO A 425 3.71 12.94 -19.72
C PRO A 425 3.97 11.52 -19.18
N ALA A 426 4.14 11.37 -17.86
CA ALA A 426 4.28 10.05 -17.24
C ALA A 426 3.04 9.17 -17.48
N LEU A 427 1.84 9.74 -17.34
CA LEU A 427 0.58 9.01 -17.52
C LEU A 427 0.44 8.49 -18.96
N ILE A 428 0.73 9.34 -19.95
CA ILE A 428 0.68 8.97 -21.37
C ILE A 428 1.64 7.80 -21.65
N ILE A 429 2.88 7.88 -21.16
CA ILE A 429 3.90 6.84 -21.38
C ILE A 429 3.45 5.51 -20.76
N ILE A 430 2.91 5.54 -19.53
CA ILE A 430 2.44 4.33 -18.85
C ILE A 430 1.27 3.70 -19.60
N VAL A 431 0.25 4.49 -19.96
CA VAL A 431 -0.95 3.98 -20.65
C VAL A 431 -0.57 3.35 -22.00
N LEU A 432 0.26 4.03 -22.80
CA LEU A 432 0.73 3.48 -24.08
C LEU A 432 1.54 2.21 -23.88
N SER A 433 2.44 2.19 -22.89
CA SER A 433 3.27 1.03 -22.57
C SER A 433 2.41 -0.18 -22.17
N LEU A 434 1.45 0.00 -21.27
CA LEU A 434 0.50 -1.06 -20.85
C LEU A 434 -0.35 -1.55 -22.01
N PHE A 435 -0.80 -0.66 -22.90
CA PHE A 435 -1.56 -1.03 -24.10
C PHE A 435 -0.75 -1.96 -25.02
N PHE A 436 0.50 -1.61 -25.36
CA PHE A 436 1.35 -2.44 -26.21
C PHE A 436 1.73 -3.77 -25.53
N ILE A 437 1.97 -3.75 -24.20
CA ILE A 437 2.19 -4.97 -23.43
C ILE A 437 0.97 -5.89 -23.51
N ALA A 438 -0.23 -5.36 -23.28
CA ALA A 438 -1.47 -6.13 -23.33
C ALA A 438 -1.70 -6.73 -24.73
N LEU A 439 -1.46 -5.96 -25.80
CA LEU A 439 -1.57 -6.44 -27.18
C LEU A 439 -0.56 -7.57 -27.46
N GLY A 440 0.69 -7.40 -27.02
CA GLY A 440 1.74 -8.41 -27.18
C GLY A 440 1.45 -9.70 -26.41
N GLN A 441 0.94 -9.61 -25.18
CA GLN A 441 0.54 -10.76 -24.38
C GLN A 441 -0.69 -11.46 -24.98
N ALA A 442 -1.71 -10.71 -25.41
CA ALA A 442 -2.89 -11.26 -26.08
C ALA A 442 -2.51 -12.01 -27.38
N TRP A 443 -1.60 -11.43 -28.17
CA TRP A 443 -1.04 -12.09 -29.35
C TRP A 443 -0.31 -13.39 -28.97
N ALA A 444 0.56 -13.36 -27.95
CA ALA A 444 1.28 -14.54 -27.51
C ALA A 444 0.35 -15.67 -27.03
N ILE A 445 -0.70 -15.34 -26.27
CA ILE A 445 -1.73 -16.30 -25.81
C ILE A 445 -2.52 -16.88 -26.99
N ARG A 446 -2.81 -16.04 -28.00
CA ARG A 446 -3.45 -16.47 -29.26
C ARG A 446 -2.62 -17.49 -30.00
N ILE A 447 -1.30 -17.29 -30.12
CA ILE A 447 -0.40 -18.23 -30.79
C ILE A 447 -0.38 -19.60 -30.11
N GLU A 448 -0.57 -19.65 -28.79
CA GLU A 448 -0.73 -20.92 -28.06
C GLU A 448 -2.14 -21.53 -28.16
N GLY A 449 -3.08 -20.89 -28.85
CA GLY A 449 -4.46 -21.35 -29.03
C GLY A 449 -5.33 -21.24 -27.77
N ARG A 450 -4.95 -20.41 -26.80
CA ARG A 450 -5.62 -20.32 -25.49
C ARG A 450 -6.48 -19.07 -25.30
N LEU A 451 -6.45 -18.14 -26.26
CA LEU A 451 -7.10 -16.83 -26.14
C LEU A 451 -8.58 -16.89 -25.74
N PRO A 452 -9.44 -17.80 -26.27
CA PRO A 452 -10.83 -17.88 -25.84
C PRO A 452 -11.01 -18.12 -24.33
N LYS A 453 -10.18 -19.01 -23.75
CA LYS A 453 -10.26 -19.33 -22.31
C LYS A 453 -9.83 -18.14 -21.46
N TYR A 454 -8.79 -17.42 -21.89
CA TYR A 454 -8.33 -16.22 -21.19
C TYR A 454 -9.32 -15.07 -21.32
N LEU A 455 -9.94 -14.88 -22.49
CA LEU A 455 -11.02 -13.88 -22.66
C LEU A 455 -12.20 -14.18 -21.73
N ALA A 456 -12.54 -15.46 -21.51
CA ALA A 456 -13.56 -15.82 -20.53
C ALA A 456 -13.15 -15.45 -19.09
N VAL A 457 -11.91 -15.78 -18.69
CA VAL A 457 -11.39 -15.43 -17.35
C VAL A 457 -11.35 -13.92 -17.13
N TYR A 458 -10.79 -13.16 -18.08
CA TYR A 458 -10.75 -11.70 -18.01
C TYR A 458 -12.14 -11.07 -18.11
N GLY A 459 -13.05 -11.68 -18.87
CA GLY A 459 -14.46 -11.29 -18.90
C GLY A 459 -15.13 -11.43 -17.53
N ILE A 460 -14.84 -12.51 -16.80
CA ILE A 460 -15.30 -12.68 -15.40
C ILE A 460 -14.70 -11.60 -14.51
N PHE A 461 -13.39 -11.34 -14.60
CA PHE A 461 -12.75 -10.27 -13.81
C PHE A 461 -13.38 -8.90 -14.07
N VAL A 462 -13.61 -8.54 -15.34
CA VAL A 462 -14.27 -7.29 -15.72
C VAL A 462 -15.70 -7.25 -15.20
N ALA A 463 -16.47 -8.34 -15.32
CA ALA A 463 -17.84 -8.40 -14.81
C ALA A 463 -17.89 -8.21 -13.28
N VAL A 464 -16.97 -8.84 -12.53
CA VAL A 464 -16.84 -8.63 -11.08
C VAL A 464 -16.44 -7.19 -10.76
N LEU A 465 -15.49 -6.60 -11.48
CA LEU A 465 -15.12 -5.20 -11.24
C LEU A 465 -16.28 -4.24 -11.54
N LEU A 466 -17.03 -4.45 -12.62
CA LEU A 466 -18.21 -3.64 -12.96
C LEU A 466 -19.33 -3.79 -11.92
N SER A 467 -19.54 -4.99 -11.37
CA SER A 467 -20.52 -5.17 -10.29
C SER A 467 -20.08 -4.48 -9.00
N LEU A 468 -18.78 -4.48 -8.68
CA LEU A 468 -18.22 -3.73 -7.55
C LEU A 468 -18.36 -2.21 -7.75
N VAL A 469 -18.13 -1.68 -8.96
CA VAL A 469 -18.36 -0.27 -9.30
C VAL A 469 -19.82 0.15 -9.10
N ALA A 470 -20.77 -0.78 -9.32
CA ALA A 470 -22.19 -0.50 -9.15
C ALA A 470 -22.65 -0.45 -7.68
N VAL A 471 -21.80 -0.78 -6.70
CA VAL A 471 -22.15 -0.73 -5.28
C VAL A 471 -22.26 0.74 -4.83
N PRO A 472 -23.43 1.19 -4.32
CA PRO A 472 -23.63 2.59 -3.95
C PRO A 472 -22.75 2.96 -2.74
N LYS A 473 -22.30 4.23 -2.71
CA LYS A 473 -21.48 4.82 -1.62
C LYS A 473 -20.11 4.15 -1.40
N MET A 474 -19.67 3.31 -2.32
CA MET A 474 -18.34 2.70 -2.31
C MET A 474 -17.57 3.10 -3.56
N ASN A 475 -16.25 3.08 -3.48
CA ASN A 475 -15.36 3.37 -4.59
C ASN A 475 -14.40 2.20 -4.80
N VAL A 476 -14.18 1.84 -6.07
CA VAL A 476 -13.23 0.77 -6.42
C VAL A 476 -11.81 1.33 -6.38
N ARG A 477 -10.96 0.75 -5.52
CA ARG A 477 -9.52 1.00 -5.47
C ARG A 477 -8.77 -0.28 -5.76
N ILE A 478 -8.08 -0.29 -6.89
CA ILE A 478 -7.28 -1.45 -7.29
C ILE A 478 -5.84 -1.23 -6.80
N HIS A 479 -5.55 -1.75 -5.62
CA HIS A 479 -4.19 -1.79 -5.09
C HIS A 479 -3.27 -2.60 -6.02
N HIS A 480 -1.98 -2.29 -6.04
CA HIS A 480 -1.00 -2.94 -6.91
C HIS A 480 -0.88 -4.45 -6.68
N TYR A 481 -1.18 -4.95 -5.47
CA TYR A 481 -1.23 -6.39 -5.23
C TYR A 481 -2.39 -7.07 -5.98
N ILE A 482 -3.54 -6.39 -6.09
CA ILE A 482 -4.71 -6.87 -6.83
C ILE A 482 -4.41 -6.82 -8.33
N LEU A 483 -3.78 -5.74 -8.81
CA LEU A 483 -3.28 -5.66 -10.19
C LEU A 483 -2.34 -6.83 -10.50
N GLY A 484 -1.43 -7.15 -9.59
CA GLY A 484 -0.57 -8.34 -9.66
C GLY A 484 -1.36 -9.62 -9.91
N LEU A 485 -2.37 -9.89 -9.08
CA LEU A 485 -3.21 -11.10 -9.19
C LEU A 485 -4.06 -11.14 -10.47
N LEU A 486 -4.64 -10.00 -10.88
CA LEU A 486 -5.48 -9.91 -12.07
C LEU A 486 -4.67 -10.12 -13.36
N LEU A 487 -3.44 -9.61 -13.41
CA LEU A 487 -2.62 -9.60 -14.62
C LEU A 487 -1.69 -10.82 -14.74
N VAL A 488 -1.32 -11.48 -13.63
CA VAL A 488 -0.37 -12.61 -13.68
C VAL A 488 -0.80 -13.77 -14.59
N PRO A 489 -2.10 -14.14 -14.73
CA PRO A 489 -2.51 -15.20 -15.65
C PRO A 489 -2.13 -14.88 -17.10
N GLY A 490 -2.21 -13.61 -17.48
CA GLY A 490 -1.86 -13.09 -18.79
C GLY A 490 -0.37 -13.23 -19.15
N THR A 491 0.48 -13.66 -18.20
CA THR A 491 1.92 -13.88 -18.39
C THR A 491 2.33 -15.36 -18.38
N ALA A 492 1.37 -16.29 -18.40
CA ALA A 492 1.63 -17.73 -18.27
C ALA A 492 2.19 -18.42 -19.55
N MET A 493 3.12 -17.77 -20.24
CA MET A 493 3.80 -18.25 -21.45
C MET A 493 5.30 -18.23 -21.25
N GLN A 494 6.01 -19.21 -21.82
CA GLN A 494 7.47 -19.28 -21.74
C GLN A 494 8.10 -18.47 -22.89
N ASN A 495 7.93 -17.15 -22.84
CA ASN A 495 8.64 -16.17 -23.66
C ASN A 495 9.27 -15.08 -22.76
N ARG A 496 10.25 -14.35 -23.29
CA ARG A 496 11.08 -13.41 -22.50
C ARG A 496 10.28 -12.25 -21.89
N PRO A 497 9.40 -11.54 -22.62
CA PRO A 497 8.58 -10.49 -22.00
C PRO A 497 7.69 -11.02 -20.87
N SER A 498 7.09 -12.20 -21.05
CA SER A 498 6.24 -12.80 -20.02
C SER A 498 7.03 -13.19 -18.76
N LEU A 499 8.30 -13.59 -18.87
CA LEU A 499 9.15 -13.83 -17.69
C LEU A 499 9.31 -12.55 -16.87
N LEU A 500 9.64 -11.44 -17.54
CA LEU A 500 9.83 -10.14 -16.88
C LEU A 500 8.54 -9.66 -16.23
N PHE A 501 7.43 -9.64 -16.97
CA PHE A 501 6.15 -9.17 -16.45
C PHE A 501 5.62 -10.06 -15.33
N GLN A 502 5.77 -11.38 -15.43
CA GLN A 502 5.38 -12.28 -14.34
C GLN A 502 6.17 -11.97 -13.06
N GLY A 503 7.49 -11.78 -13.18
CA GLY A 503 8.34 -11.35 -12.08
C GLY A 503 7.82 -10.05 -11.45
N ILE A 504 7.69 -8.99 -12.24
CA ILE A 504 7.21 -7.67 -11.76
C ILE A 504 5.88 -7.78 -11.03
N LEU A 505 4.89 -8.47 -11.60
CA LEU A 505 3.55 -8.62 -11.01
C LEU A 505 3.57 -9.38 -9.68
N ILE A 506 4.40 -10.41 -9.57
CA ILE A 506 4.58 -11.16 -8.32
C ILE A 506 5.31 -10.30 -7.28
N GLY A 507 6.31 -9.51 -7.71
CA GLY A 507 6.97 -8.52 -6.87
C GLY A 507 6.00 -7.49 -6.30
N LEU A 508 5.14 -6.91 -7.15
CA LEU A 508 4.10 -5.96 -6.74
C LEU A 508 3.11 -6.58 -5.75
N PHE A 509 2.73 -7.84 -5.97
CA PHE A 509 1.92 -8.60 -5.00
C PHE A 509 2.63 -8.73 -3.66
N ILE A 510 3.91 -9.14 -3.66
CA ILE A 510 4.70 -9.27 -2.43
C ILE A 510 4.78 -7.93 -1.70
N ASN A 511 5.14 -6.85 -2.41
CA ASN A 511 5.23 -5.52 -1.81
C ASN A 511 3.90 -5.09 -1.17
N GLY A 512 2.80 -5.16 -1.94
CA GLY A 512 1.50 -4.71 -1.46
C GLY A 512 1.01 -5.49 -0.24
N ILE A 513 1.12 -6.82 -0.25
CA ILE A 513 0.68 -7.62 0.90
C ILE A 513 1.64 -7.49 2.09
N ALA A 514 2.96 -7.53 1.88
CA ALA A 514 3.92 -7.44 2.99
C ALA A 514 3.79 -6.10 3.74
N ARG A 515 3.68 -4.98 3.00
CA ARG A 515 3.62 -3.63 3.57
C ARG A 515 2.22 -3.23 4.05
N TRP A 516 1.18 -3.47 3.25
CA TRP A 516 -0.18 -2.97 3.48
C TRP A 516 -1.17 -4.05 3.91
N GLY A 517 -0.93 -5.30 3.53
CA GLY A 517 -1.84 -6.42 3.79
C GLY A 517 -2.92 -6.55 2.72
N PHE A 518 -3.98 -7.30 3.04
CA PHE A 518 -5.12 -7.54 2.15
C PHE A 518 -6.14 -6.42 2.26
N ASP A 519 -5.76 -5.22 1.80
CA ASP A 519 -6.66 -4.07 1.80
C ASP A 519 -7.82 -4.26 0.79
N SER A 520 -8.99 -3.74 1.12
CA SER A 520 -10.22 -3.97 0.36
C SER A 520 -10.15 -3.41 -1.07
N ILE A 521 -10.81 -4.09 -2.01
CA ILE A 521 -11.04 -3.58 -3.37
C ILE A 521 -12.08 -2.44 -3.35
N LEU A 522 -13.03 -2.49 -2.42
CA LEU A 522 -14.04 -1.47 -2.20
C LEU A 522 -13.74 -0.70 -0.92
N GLN A 523 -13.49 0.59 -1.07
CA GLN A 523 -13.25 1.50 0.05
C GLN A 523 -14.33 2.57 0.11
N THR A 524 -14.60 3.04 1.31
CA THR A 524 -15.51 4.17 1.51
C THR A 524 -14.86 5.47 0.98
N PRO A 525 -15.65 6.49 0.61
CA PRO A 525 -15.12 7.81 0.26
C PRO A 525 -14.22 8.41 1.36
N GLY A 526 -14.47 8.10 2.64
CA GLY A 526 -13.64 8.55 3.76
C GLY A 526 -12.26 7.88 3.78
N GLU A 527 -12.19 6.56 3.64
CA GLU A 527 -10.92 5.81 3.61
C GLU A 527 -10.03 6.21 2.43
N LEU A 528 -10.62 6.56 1.29
CA LEU A 528 -9.88 7.02 0.11
C LEU A 528 -9.29 8.41 0.26
N ARG A 529 -10.01 9.28 0.96
CA ARG A 529 -9.64 10.67 1.15
C ARG A 529 -8.49 10.81 2.15
N GLY A 530 -8.48 9.97 3.19
CA GLY A 530 -7.51 10.06 4.28
C GLY A 530 -7.59 11.42 4.96
N ASP A 531 -6.48 12.13 4.98
CA ASP A 531 -6.26 13.48 5.51
C ASP A 531 -6.49 14.61 4.49
N ALA A 532 -6.90 14.30 3.25
CA ALA A 532 -7.21 15.32 2.24
C ALA A 532 -8.48 16.13 2.59
N PRO A 533 -8.63 17.37 2.08
CA PRO A 533 -9.83 18.18 2.29
C PRO A 533 -11.13 17.46 1.93
N LEU A 534 -12.14 17.62 2.78
CA LEU A 534 -13.46 16.98 2.70
C LEU A 534 -14.33 17.51 1.55
N GLY A 535 -14.05 18.73 1.08
CA GLY A 535 -14.94 19.53 0.24
C GLY A 535 -16.19 19.99 1.01
N SER A 536 -16.07 20.23 2.33
CA SER A 536 -17.21 20.65 3.14
C SER A 536 -17.59 22.11 2.87
N LEU A 537 -18.76 22.53 3.35
CA LEU A 537 -19.07 23.95 3.38
C LEU A 537 -18.04 24.67 4.27
N LEU A 538 -17.65 25.87 3.84
CA LEU A 538 -16.74 26.74 4.57
C LEU A 538 -17.54 27.85 5.25
N PRO A 539 -17.26 28.19 6.51
CA PRO A 539 -17.90 29.31 7.17
C PRO A 539 -17.59 30.64 6.48
N LEU A 540 -18.62 31.48 6.34
CA LEU A 540 -18.47 32.90 6.02
C LEU A 540 -18.44 33.67 7.34
N ILE A 541 -17.30 34.29 7.64
CA ILE A 541 -17.09 35.05 8.88
C ILE A 541 -17.23 36.54 8.58
N LEU A 542 -17.99 37.24 9.41
CA LEU A 542 -18.14 38.69 9.30
C LEU A 542 -16.83 39.40 9.63
N ASN A 543 -16.71 40.67 9.22
CA ASN A 543 -15.56 41.47 9.60
C ASN A 543 -15.42 41.52 11.13
N PRO A 544 -14.24 41.19 11.67
CA PRO A 544 -14.06 41.12 13.11
C PRO A 544 -14.09 42.49 13.77
N ILE A 545 -14.49 42.49 15.04
CA ILE A 545 -14.41 43.67 15.91
C ILE A 545 -13.05 43.64 16.60
N ILE A 546 -12.19 44.62 16.29
CA ILE A 546 -10.82 44.69 16.78
C ILE A 546 -10.68 45.82 17.79
N HIS A 547 -10.20 45.50 18.98
CA HIS A 547 -9.77 46.48 19.97
C HIS A 547 -8.26 46.42 20.09
N ASN A 548 -7.55 47.28 19.36
CA ASN A 548 -6.09 47.31 19.35
C ASN A 548 -5.48 47.82 20.66
N ASN A 549 -6.21 48.62 21.43
CA ASN A 549 -5.79 49.11 22.75
C ASN A 549 -4.38 49.74 22.81
N PHE A 550 -3.88 50.30 21.69
CA PHE A 550 -2.55 50.91 21.62
C PHE A 550 -2.37 52.02 22.68
N GLY A 551 -1.29 51.93 23.46
CA GLY A 551 -0.98 52.91 24.51
C GLY A 551 -1.82 52.80 25.78
N LEU A 552 -2.70 51.79 25.89
CA LEU A 552 -3.44 51.47 27.10
C LEU A 552 -2.83 50.23 27.78
N SER A 553 -2.98 50.08 29.10
CA SER A 553 -2.52 48.88 29.83
C SER A 553 -3.43 47.65 29.62
N LEU A 554 -4.08 47.54 28.47
CA LEU A 554 -5.00 46.46 28.11
C LEU A 554 -4.49 45.73 26.88
N LYS A 555 -4.45 44.39 26.93
CA LYS A 555 -4.04 43.59 25.77
C LYS A 555 -5.00 43.80 24.59
N PRO A 556 -4.50 43.84 23.35
CA PRO A 556 -5.34 43.86 22.16
C PRO A 556 -6.24 42.62 22.11
N ASN A 557 -7.46 42.76 21.58
CA ASN A 557 -8.33 41.63 21.33
C ASN A 557 -9.05 41.74 19.99
N ILE A 558 -9.49 40.58 19.49
CA ILE A 558 -10.23 40.44 18.24
C ILE A 558 -11.43 39.53 18.48
N THR A 559 -12.61 39.97 18.06
CA THR A 559 -13.86 39.21 18.21
C THR A 559 -14.43 38.88 16.85
N PHE A 560 -14.70 37.60 16.64
CA PHE A 560 -15.36 37.06 15.47
C PHE A 560 -16.79 36.68 15.82
N GLU A 561 -17.71 37.06 14.95
CA GLU A 561 -19.14 36.73 15.07
C GLU A 561 -19.62 36.08 13.77
N TRP A 562 -20.55 35.16 13.90
CA TRP A 562 -21.18 34.48 12.76
C TRP A 562 -22.68 34.32 12.99
N ALA A 563 -23.39 34.02 11.90
CA ALA A 563 -24.84 33.85 11.92
C ALA A 563 -25.26 32.75 12.92
N HIS A 564 -26.40 32.96 13.58
CA HIS A 564 -26.89 32.04 14.60
C HIS A 564 -27.37 30.70 14.01
N GLU A 565 -27.86 30.72 12.77
CA GLU A 565 -28.36 29.54 12.08
C GLU A 565 -27.25 28.88 11.27
N TYR A 566 -26.88 27.66 11.66
CA TYR A 566 -25.96 26.84 10.89
C TYR A 566 -26.66 26.21 9.68
N PRO A 567 -25.96 26.02 8.54
CA PRO A 567 -26.50 25.25 7.43
C PRO A 567 -26.86 23.82 7.89
N ARG A 568 -27.95 23.24 7.33
CA ARG A 568 -28.42 21.89 7.69
C ARG A 568 -27.26 20.89 7.71
N ARG A 569 -27.12 20.16 8.83
CA ARG A 569 -26.10 19.13 9.19
C ARG A 569 -24.92 19.61 10.03
N TYR A 570 -24.72 20.91 10.19
CA TYR A 570 -23.71 21.42 11.10
C TYR A 570 -24.35 21.91 12.40
N ASP A 571 -23.68 21.67 13.52
CA ASP A 571 -24.15 22.00 14.88
C ASP A 571 -23.12 22.82 15.67
N GLY A 572 -22.01 23.21 15.04
CA GLY A 572 -20.98 24.02 15.69
C GLY A 572 -19.92 24.63 14.78
N MET A 573 -18.98 25.33 15.42
CA MET A 573 -17.84 26.02 14.82
C MET A 573 -16.55 25.66 15.56
N SER A 574 -15.49 25.39 14.81
CA SER A 574 -14.12 25.26 15.31
C SER A 574 -13.26 26.41 14.82
N VAL A 575 -12.40 26.95 15.70
CA VAL A 575 -11.44 28.01 15.34
C VAL A 575 -10.01 27.56 15.64
N LEU A 576 -9.16 27.64 14.62
CA LEU A 576 -7.71 27.57 14.79
C LEU A 576 -7.15 28.96 14.98
N VAL A 577 -6.21 29.10 15.92
CA VAL A 577 -5.32 30.24 16.03
C VAL A 577 -3.89 29.72 15.94
N ASN A 578 -3.12 30.22 14.97
CA ASN A 578 -1.73 29.78 14.70
C ASN A 578 -1.60 28.26 14.55
N ASP A 579 -2.50 27.68 13.76
CA ASP A 579 -2.57 26.23 13.47
C ASP A 579 -2.91 25.35 14.69
N VAL A 580 -3.43 25.94 15.78
CA VAL A 580 -3.87 25.23 16.99
C VAL A 580 -5.36 25.46 17.25
N GLU A 581 -6.11 24.39 17.51
CA GLU A 581 -7.53 24.48 17.85
C GLU A 581 -7.70 25.17 19.21
N ARG A 582 -8.28 26.38 19.21
CA ARG A 582 -8.48 27.18 20.43
C ARG A 582 -9.93 27.27 20.87
N PHE A 583 -10.87 26.94 19.98
CA PHE A 583 -12.29 27.09 20.27
C PHE A 583 -13.13 26.02 19.58
N ARG A 584 -14.15 25.56 20.31
CA ARG A 584 -15.28 24.79 19.81
C ARG A 584 -16.55 25.40 20.37
N GLY A 585 -17.37 25.95 19.50
CA GLY A 585 -18.68 26.51 19.84
C GLY A 585 -19.79 25.64 19.25
N TYR A 586 -20.85 25.40 20.02
CA TYR A 586 -22.00 24.64 19.57
C TYR A 586 -23.29 25.47 19.60
N GLU A 587 -24.21 25.17 18.70
CA GLU A 587 -25.49 25.86 18.56
C GLU A 587 -26.36 25.73 19.81
N ASP A 588 -26.41 24.53 20.42
CA ASP A 588 -27.18 24.24 21.64
C ASP A 588 -26.75 25.09 22.84
N ARG A 589 -25.47 25.49 22.87
CA ARG A 589 -24.88 26.38 23.88
C ARG A 589 -24.97 27.85 23.52
N LYS A 590 -25.56 28.19 22.37
CA LYS A 590 -25.66 29.56 21.83
C LYS A 590 -24.30 30.25 21.74
N GLN A 591 -23.27 29.51 21.34
CA GLN A 591 -21.91 30.01 21.22
C GLN A 591 -21.64 30.46 19.77
N ASN A 592 -22.05 31.68 19.44
CA ASN A 592 -21.96 32.27 18.11
C ASN A 592 -20.88 33.35 17.95
N SER A 593 -20.04 33.52 18.97
CA SER A 593 -18.91 34.45 18.93
C SER A 593 -17.67 33.84 19.58
N PHE A 594 -16.52 34.31 19.13
CA PHE A 594 -15.22 33.94 19.68
C PHE A 594 -14.34 35.19 19.81
N THR A 595 -13.95 35.50 21.04
CA THR A 595 -13.00 36.58 21.34
C THR A 595 -11.64 35.98 21.64
N TRP A 596 -10.63 36.43 20.91
CA TRP A 596 -9.23 36.09 21.15
C TRP A 596 -8.46 37.29 21.70
N ILE A 597 -7.76 37.09 22.81
CA ILE A 597 -6.86 38.09 23.38
C ILE A 597 -5.47 37.81 22.82
N ARG A 598 -4.79 38.85 22.33
CA ARG A 598 -3.45 38.70 21.74
C ARG A 598 -2.49 38.11 22.77
N HIS A 599 -1.78 37.06 22.38
CA HIS A 599 -0.81 36.39 23.23
C HIS A 599 0.45 37.25 23.38
N ASP A 600 1.03 37.62 22.22
CA ASP A 600 2.21 38.47 22.06
C ASP A 600 1.89 39.60 21.08
N GLU A 601 2.19 40.85 21.46
CA GLU A 601 1.82 42.05 20.70
C GLU A 601 2.63 42.18 19.40
N ASP A 602 3.84 41.64 19.38
CA ASP A 602 4.81 41.77 18.29
C ASP A 602 4.68 40.69 17.22
N LEU A 603 3.75 39.73 17.39
CA LEU A 603 3.57 38.60 16.48
C LEU A 603 2.21 38.65 15.77
N PRO A 604 2.15 38.30 14.48
CA PRO A 604 0.88 38.18 13.76
C PRO A 604 0.08 36.98 14.28
N GLY A 605 -1.24 37.03 14.12
CA GLY A 605 -2.15 35.92 14.44
C GLY A 605 -2.86 35.40 13.20
N TYR A 606 -2.83 34.08 12.99
CA TYR A 606 -3.50 33.41 11.87
C TYR A 606 -4.74 32.67 12.32
N PHE A 607 -5.89 32.99 11.74
CA PHE A 607 -7.20 32.47 12.14
C PHE A 607 -7.82 31.64 11.02
N ARG A 608 -8.36 30.47 11.36
CA ARG A 608 -9.13 29.63 10.43
C ARG A 608 -10.39 29.11 11.09
N PHE A 609 -11.43 28.90 10.28
CA PHE A 609 -12.76 28.53 10.75
C PHE A 609 -13.25 27.30 10.01
N ALA A 610 -13.86 26.37 10.74
CA ALA A 610 -14.50 25.19 10.17
C ALA A 610 -15.84 24.96 10.85
N PHE A 611 -16.85 24.52 10.10
CA PHE A 611 -18.05 23.97 10.72
C PHE A 611 -17.76 22.64 11.42
N MET A 612 -18.60 22.29 12.39
CA MET A 612 -18.57 21.00 13.08
C MET A 612 -19.88 20.24 12.89
N GLU A 613 -19.77 18.92 12.87
CA GLU A 613 -20.89 17.97 12.95
C GLU A 613 -20.58 17.03 14.13
N GLY A 614 -21.22 17.27 15.27
CA GLY A 614 -20.94 16.62 16.54
C GLY A 614 -19.49 16.84 17.00
N SER A 615 -18.72 15.76 17.12
CA SER A 615 -17.29 15.86 17.47
C SER A 615 -16.36 16.01 16.27
N GLY A 616 -16.89 15.89 15.04
CA GLY A 616 -16.12 15.96 13.80
C GLY A 616 -16.03 17.38 13.26
N ARG A 617 -14.87 17.75 12.72
CA ARG A 617 -14.68 19.03 12.01
C ARG A 617 -14.83 18.88 10.50
N GLY A 618 -15.33 19.92 9.85
CA GLY A 618 -15.22 20.14 8.42
C GLY A 618 -13.83 20.65 8.01
N ASP A 619 -13.72 21.11 6.77
CA ASP A 619 -12.56 21.81 6.24
C ASP A 619 -12.44 23.20 6.84
N TYR A 620 -11.19 23.58 7.12
CA TYR A 620 -10.87 24.93 7.53
C TYR A 620 -10.79 25.84 6.32
N THR A 621 -11.24 27.08 6.48
CA THR A 621 -10.91 28.18 5.58
C THR A 621 -9.39 28.37 5.49
N LYS A 622 -8.93 29.04 4.44
CA LYS A 622 -7.60 29.66 4.46
C LYS A 622 -7.46 30.65 5.63
N ALA A 623 -6.22 30.99 5.96
CA ALA A 623 -5.94 31.86 7.09
C ALA A 623 -6.41 33.30 6.81
N GLY A 624 -7.05 33.90 7.80
CA GLY A 624 -7.17 35.35 7.91
C GLY A 624 -6.09 35.83 8.86
N THR A 625 -5.53 37.00 8.58
CA THR A 625 -4.33 37.48 9.27
C THR A 625 -4.67 38.71 10.10
N TRP A 626 -4.44 38.61 11.41
CA TRP A 626 -4.39 39.76 12.31
C TRP A 626 -2.94 40.24 12.40
N GLY A 627 -2.64 41.31 11.69
CA GLY A 627 -1.29 41.85 11.55
C GLY A 627 -0.75 42.51 12.82
N VAL A 628 0.57 42.67 12.90
CA VAL A 628 1.25 43.35 14.02
C VAL A 628 0.79 44.81 14.13
N ASP A 629 0.49 45.45 13.00
CA ASP A 629 -0.10 46.79 12.89
C ASP A 629 -1.54 46.91 13.43
N GLY A 630 -2.14 45.79 13.83
CA GLY A 630 -3.52 45.72 14.32
C GLY A 630 -4.56 45.64 13.21
N GLY A 631 -4.13 45.54 11.94
CA GLY A 631 -5.01 45.37 10.79
C GLY A 631 -5.51 43.94 10.62
N TRP A 632 -6.65 43.76 9.93
CA TRP A 632 -7.18 42.46 9.54
C TRP A 632 -7.13 42.29 8.03
N THR A 633 -6.54 41.17 7.60
CA THR A 633 -6.58 40.71 6.21
C THR A 633 -7.55 39.54 6.12
N GLU A 634 -8.54 39.67 5.24
CA GLU A 634 -9.58 38.67 5.03
C GLU A 634 -9.01 37.38 4.43
N MET A 635 -9.66 36.26 4.77
CA MET A 635 -9.32 34.93 4.28
C MET A 635 -9.51 34.83 2.77
N GLU A 636 -8.54 34.25 2.07
CA GLU A 636 -8.74 33.87 0.68
C GLU A 636 -9.79 32.76 0.52
N SER A 637 -10.40 32.68 -0.66
CA SER A 637 -11.37 31.63 -0.99
C SER A 637 -10.74 30.23 -1.01
N GLY A 638 -11.52 29.25 -0.51
CA GLY A 638 -11.20 27.83 -0.56
C GLY A 638 -10.69 27.24 0.76
N PRO A 639 -10.58 25.91 0.85
CA PRO A 639 -10.09 25.24 2.04
C PRO A 639 -8.57 25.38 2.17
N SER A 640 -8.07 25.37 3.41
CA SER A 640 -6.64 25.37 3.72
C SER A 640 -6.01 24.01 3.55
#